data_AF-A0A958FEW2-F1
#
_entry.id   AF-A0A958FEW2-F1
#
_cell.length_a   1.000
_cell.length_b   1.000
_cell.length_c   1.000
_cell.angle_alpha   90.00
_cell.angle_beta   90.00
_cell.angle_gamma   90.00
#
_symmetry.space_group_name_H-M   'P 1'
#
loop_
_entity.id
_entity.type
_entity.pdbx_description
1 polymer ?
#
loop_
_entity_poly.entity_id
_entity_poly.type
_entity_poly.pdbx_seq_one_letter_code
_entity_poly.pdbx_strand_id
1 'polypeptide(L)'
;IRAGIDRALEALEQYHSASQVRFGEWYHKTIEVFREKWHYAGTFMLRGGKFGPAPIGRINAHLRQQFMQRHGAWQHHFSGEQQDWQHLLSLQHIQLSTGSIYLNTMQAYLDKLNRQIIPPFENTRAVFDASLKAFQAIAEEEPERFRRKIISENRQLLKKLREDFLPAMMEPLLRNPVESIAQLFLHQIETAVRALPEEQLVFKKRDLTHLPPRSEIEDVPIKELLERRTWIDFRTKLEAYLSQTGKKVERILQDISELDQIVEFNLEAALNSLKTDKVNTEEAHRVVREGLERARGKISGFVDSFHHDGGDIRTHLFDLAYEFIIEIEDLLESKSLLELNFQLARTKAREQIQHYRHQAWLYVKRAIPIVWGYIKQAVSNVTHYYRRFRKITGLAAPAGDTQEKVYDLLHRAQLKLAGLPYIYQQLFKLEPLSDSRFLVGRDAELETMKADFNAWQAGKFMTSVIIGERGSGRTTVLNFAEKNIYQHMPVLKINFNNTIFSPVAFIPYMRDAFKLSDPSNVSDLEKALLELERPTVCIVENLQNLFLKTVDGFELLEEFIALLTSTHRRVYWVISCTLYSWNYLEKVLHISRYFQRIISLGALGQADVESIILKRHRVTGYELVFEVPPQIQDNRRFKKLANSEQQQQYLRDLLFEQLHKFAAGNISVAMLFWLNAIQKFENNQMIISPTIELDYAFLGQLSADELFTLGSIIQHELLVVEEHMKIFRQSHQDSLMMLRSLYNRGILEETPGGYRVHPMLYRPVIQVLKQKYI
;
A
#
# COMPACT_ATOMS: atom_id res chain seq x y z
N ILE A 1 -2.10 10.98 -53.93
CA ILE A 1 -2.08 12.42 -53.56
C ILE A 1 -1.67 13.29 -54.75
N ARG A 2 -0.41 13.26 -55.23
CA ARG A 2 0.05 14.08 -56.38
C ARG A 2 -0.84 13.99 -57.63
N ALA A 3 -1.14 12.77 -58.10
CA ALA A 3 -2.03 12.55 -59.23
C ALA A 3 -3.48 13.05 -59.04
N GLY A 4 -3.93 13.24 -57.80
CA GLY A 4 -5.24 13.84 -57.48
C GLY A 4 -5.20 15.36 -57.54
N ILE A 5 -4.12 15.97 -57.04
CA ILE A 5 -3.87 17.41 -57.13
C ILE A 5 -3.76 17.83 -58.60
N ASP A 6 -3.01 17.06 -59.40
CA ASP A 6 -2.80 17.36 -60.82
C ASP A 6 -4.14 17.36 -61.60
N ARG A 7 -5.03 16.38 -61.33
CA ARG A 7 -6.37 16.33 -61.95
C ARG A 7 -7.29 17.47 -61.51
N ALA A 8 -7.20 17.90 -60.24
CA ALA A 8 -8.00 19.00 -59.72
C ALA A 8 -7.56 20.34 -60.33
N LEU A 9 -6.25 20.55 -60.49
CA LEU A 9 -5.69 21.72 -61.18
C LEU A 9 -6.12 21.76 -62.65
N GLU A 10 -6.05 20.63 -63.35
CA GLU A 10 -6.46 20.53 -64.75
C GLU A 10 -7.98 20.83 -64.93
N ALA A 11 -8.82 20.32 -64.04
CA ALA A 11 -10.26 20.63 -64.04
C ALA A 11 -10.57 22.11 -63.73
N LEU A 12 -9.80 22.73 -62.84
CA LEU A 12 -9.91 24.17 -62.51
C LEU A 12 -9.52 25.04 -63.71
N GLU A 13 -8.44 24.72 -64.41
CA GLU A 13 -8.02 25.43 -65.62
C GLU A 13 -9.06 25.29 -66.75
N GLN A 14 -9.63 24.10 -66.93
CA GLN A 14 -10.70 23.87 -67.90
C GLN A 14 -11.96 24.68 -67.56
N TYR A 15 -12.37 24.70 -66.29
CA TYR A 15 -13.53 25.48 -65.83
C TYR A 15 -13.31 26.99 -65.98
N HIS A 16 -12.12 27.48 -65.63
CA HIS A 16 -11.73 28.88 -65.80
C HIS A 16 -11.80 29.30 -67.27
N SER A 17 -11.21 28.49 -68.15
CA SER A 17 -11.22 28.75 -69.60
C SER A 17 -12.63 28.75 -70.18
N ALA A 18 -13.46 27.76 -69.82
CA ALA A 18 -14.86 27.70 -70.26
C ALA A 18 -15.70 28.89 -69.74
N SER A 19 -15.42 29.35 -68.52
CA SER A 19 -16.10 30.51 -67.92
C SER A 19 -15.71 31.82 -68.60
N GLN A 20 -14.44 31.99 -68.99
CA GLN A 20 -13.99 33.16 -69.75
C GLN A 20 -14.67 33.25 -71.12
N VAL A 21 -14.81 32.12 -71.83
CA VAL A 21 -15.51 32.07 -73.13
C VAL A 21 -16.97 32.47 -72.98
N ARG A 22 -17.70 31.84 -72.03
CA ARG A 22 -19.11 32.17 -71.77
C ARG A 22 -19.31 33.62 -71.34
N PHE A 23 -18.39 34.16 -70.55
CA PHE A 23 -18.42 35.58 -70.18
C PHE A 23 -18.22 36.48 -71.39
N GLY A 24 -17.26 36.16 -72.27
CA GLY A 24 -17.03 36.88 -73.51
C GLY A 24 -18.26 36.92 -74.43
N GLU A 25 -18.90 35.77 -74.64
CA GLU A 25 -20.15 35.64 -75.41
C GLU A 25 -21.29 36.44 -74.78
N TRP A 26 -21.49 36.32 -73.47
CA TRP A 26 -22.50 37.08 -72.75
C TRP A 26 -22.25 38.59 -72.82
N TYR A 27 -21.00 39.02 -72.68
CA TYR A 27 -20.60 40.41 -72.75
C TYR A 27 -20.84 41.00 -74.14
N HIS A 28 -20.44 40.29 -75.20
CA HIS A 28 -20.71 40.71 -76.58
C HIS A 28 -22.20 40.85 -76.86
N LYS A 29 -22.99 39.81 -76.52
CA LYS A 29 -24.45 39.84 -76.70
C LYS A 29 -25.11 40.97 -75.91
N THR A 30 -24.63 41.24 -74.70
CA THR A 30 -25.15 42.33 -73.86
C THR A 30 -24.78 43.69 -74.45
N ILE A 31 -23.58 43.86 -74.99
CA ILE A 31 -23.17 45.10 -75.70
C ILE A 31 -23.99 45.31 -76.96
N GLU A 32 -24.24 44.27 -77.76
CA GLU A 32 -25.07 44.39 -78.97
C GLU A 32 -26.48 44.84 -78.62
N VAL A 33 -27.14 44.16 -77.66
CA VAL A 33 -28.46 44.53 -77.17
C VAL A 33 -28.46 45.94 -76.58
N PHE A 34 -27.40 46.31 -75.85
CA PHE A 34 -27.26 47.66 -75.30
C PHE A 34 -27.15 48.70 -76.42
N ARG A 35 -26.30 48.49 -77.42
CA ARG A 35 -26.13 49.39 -78.58
C ARG A 35 -27.43 49.55 -79.35
N GLU A 36 -28.14 48.46 -79.61
CA GLU A 36 -29.44 48.48 -80.28
C GLU A 36 -30.48 49.28 -79.48
N LYS A 37 -30.59 49.01 -78.17
CA LYS A 37 -31.59 49.66 -77.30
C LYS A 37 -31.24 51.09 -76.90
N TRP A 38 -29.97 51.47 -76.95
CA TRP A 38 -29.49 52.81 -76.61
C TRP A 38 -30.14 53.87 -77.50
N HIS A 39 -30.29 53.60 -78.80
CA HIS A 39 -30.95 54.52 -79.74
C HIS A 39 -32.42 54.81 -79.41
N TYR A 40 -33.09 53.90 -78.70
CA TYR A 40 -34.48 54.04 -78.30
C TYR A 40 -34.63 54.64 -76.89
N ALA A 41 -33.53 54.86 -76.15
CA ALA A 41 -33.57 55.38 -74.79
C ALA A 41 -34.18 56.80 -74.75
N GLY A 42 -35.19 57.01 -73.91
CA GLY A 42 -35.88 58.30 -73.80
C GLY A 42 -37.08 58.46 -74.76
N THR A 43 -37.34 57.48 -75.63
CA THR A 43 -38.55 57.43 -76.46
C THR A 43 -39.72 56.76 -75.73
N PHE A 44 -40.93 56.78 -76.31
CA PHE A 44 -42.08 56.08 -75.72
C PHE A 44 -41.86 54.56 -75.61
N MET A 45 -41.05 53.97 -76.50
CA MET A 45 -40.74 52.53 -76.50
C MET A 45 -39.83 52.13 -75.34
N LEU A 46 -38.92 53.03 -74.91
CA LEU A 46 -37.99 52.81 -73.80
C LEU A 46 -37.97 54.05 -72.89
N ARG A 47 -39.04 54.17 -72.09
CA ARG A 47 -39.23 55.28 -71.12
C ARG A 47 -38.04 55.38 -70.17
N GLY A 48 -37.37 56.55 -70.16
CA GLY A 48 -36.14 56.80 -69.39
C GLY A 48 -36.25 56.54 -67.88
N GLY A 49 -37.47 56.63 -67.31
CA GLY A 49 -37.71 56.36 -65.88
C GLY A 49 -37.33 54.95 -65.41
N LYS A 50 -37.28 53.94 -66.29
CA LYS A 50 -36.82 52.57 -65.96
C LYS A 50 -35.29 52.44 -65.87
N PHE A 51 -34.54 53.41 -66.41
CA PHE A 51 -33.07 53.44 -66.43
C PHE A 51 -32.52 54.65 -65.65
N GLY A 52 -33.34 55.24 -64.78
CA GLY A 52 -32.87 56.23 -63.83
C GLY A 52 -31.93 55.62 -62.77
N PRO A 53 -31.25 56.47 -61.97
CA PRO A 53 -30.29 56.00 -60.98
C PRO A 53 -30.90 55.06 -59.92
N ALA A 54 -32.17 55.25 -59.54
CA ALA A 54 -32.80 54.42 -58.50
C ALA A 54 -33.15 52.99 -58.96
N PRO A 55 -33.80 52.73 -60.12
CA PRO A 55 -34.01 51.36 -60.62
C PRO A 55 -32.70 50.62 -60.94
N ILE A 56 -31.72 51.30 -61.55
CA ILE A 56 -30.39 50.73 -61.80
C ILE A 56 -29.68 50.38 -60.49
N GLY A 57 -29.78 51.24 -59.48
CA GLY A 57 -29.28 50.97 -58.13
C GLY A 57 -29.86 49.68 -57.53
N ARG A 58 -31.19 49.44 -57.67
CA ARG A 58 -31.83 48.20 -57.21
C ARG A 58 -31.36 46.97 -57.98
N ILE A 59 -31.25 47.06 -59.31
CA ILE A 59 -30.76 45.95 -60.15
C ILE A 59 -29.30 45.61 -59.79
N ASN A 60 -28.44 46.63 -59.64
CA ASN A 60 -27.06 46.45 -59.22
C ASN A 60 -26.96 45.84 -57.81
N ALA A 61 -27.77 46.30 -56.86
CA ALA A 61 -27.81 45.72 -55.52
C ALA A 61 -28.22 44.24 -55.56
N HIS A 62 -29.24 43.90 -56.36
CA HIS A 62 -29.70 42.51 -56.52
C HIS A 62 -28.64 41.62 -57.19
N LEU A 63 -28.00 42.09 -58.26
CA LEU A 63 -26.92 41.36 -58.93
C LEU A 63 -25.70 41.17 -58.02
N ARG A 64 -25.33 42.20 -57.25
CA ARG A 64 -24.26 42.10 -56.24
C ARG A 64 -24.63 41.07 -55.17
N GLN A 65 -25.85 41.07 -54.67
CA GLN A 65 -26.31 40.08 -53.69
C GLN A 65 -26.25 38.65 -54.26
N GLN A 66 -26.72 38.44 -55.49
CA GLN A 66 -26.62 37.14 -56.16
C GLN A 66 -25.16 36.71 -56.38
N PHE A 67 -24.28 37.63 -56.80
CA PHE A 67 -22.85 37.35 -56.94
C PHE A 67 -22.24 36.94 -55.60
N MET A 68 -22.47 37.70 -54.53
CA MET A 68 -21.93 37.40 -53.20
C MET A 68 -22.42 36.04 -52.69
N GLN A 69 -23.68 35.69 -52.92
CA GLN A 69 -24.21 34.35 -52.58
C GLN A 69 -23.52 33.23 -53.37
N ARG A 70 -23.37 33.40 -54.68
CA ARG A 70 -22.73 32.39 -55.54
C ARG A 70 -21.24 32.24 -55.26
N HIS A 71 -20.55 33.36 -55.05
CA HIS A 71 -19.15 33.39 -54.65
C HIS A 71 -18.95 32.76 -53.27
N GLY A 72 -19.80 33.09 -52.29
CA GLY A 72 -19.78 32.49 -50.96
C GLY A 72 -19.97 30.97 -51.00
N ALA A 73 -20.89 30.46 -51.83
CA ALA A 73 -21.10 29.02 -52.00
C ALA A 73 -19.85 28.30 -52.57
N TRP A 74 -19.17 28.90 -53.54
CA TRP A 74 -17.90 28.38 -54.06
C TRP A 74 -16.76 28.46 -53.04
N GLN A 75 -16.62 29.59 -52.34
CA GLN A 75 -15.62 29.74 -51.29
C GLN A 75 -15.82 28.71 -50.17
N HIS A 76 -17.07 28.47 -49.77
CA HIS A 76 -17.41 27.45 -48.79
C HIS A 76 -16.96 26.07 -49.29
N HIS A 77 -17.35 25.68 -50.51
CA HIS A 77 -16.92 24.42 -51.10
C HIS A 77 -15.39 24.24 -51.16
N PHE A 78 -14.65 25.24 -51.68
CA PHE A 78 -13.19 25.16 -51.77
C PHE A 78 -12.51 25.14 -50.40
N SER A 79 -13.05 25.85 -49.40
CA SER A 79 -12.56 25.76 -48.03
C SER A 79 -12.72 24.36 -47.45
N GLY A 80 -13.83 23.67 -47.77
CA GLY A 80 -14.05 22.28 -47.37
C GLY A 80 -13.05 21.33 -48.02
N GLU A 81 -12.79 21.47 -49.32
CA GLU A 81 -11.77 20.65 -50.01
C GLU A 81 -10.39 20.91 -49.42
N GLN A 82 -9.98 22.16 -49.20
CA GLN A 82 -8.68 22.45 -48.58
C GLN A 82 -8.54 21.79 -47.19
N GLN A 83 -9.57 21.85 -46.35
CA GLN A 83 -9.52 21.30 -45.00
C GLN A 83 -9.56 19.77 -44.96
N ASP A 84 -10.32 19.13 -45.85
CA ASP A 84 -10.35 17.66 -45.97
C ASP A 84 -8.99 17.08 -46.39
N TRP A 85 -8.24 17.79 -47.23
CA TRP A 85 -6.88 17.40 -47.60
C TRP A 85 -5.87 17.61 -46.46
N GLN A 86 -5.98 18.73 -45.75
CA GLN A 86 -5.16 18.98 -44.56
C GLN A 86 -5.38 17.91 -43.49
N HIS A 87 -6.63 17.47 -43.31
CA HIS A 87 -7.02 16.41 -42.38
C HIS A 87 -6.28 15.11 -42.65
N LEU A 88 -6.37 14.61 -43.89
CA LEU A 88 -5.73 13.36 -44.30
C LEU A 88 -4.21 13.42 -44.10
N LEU A 89 -3.58 14.55 -44.42
CA LEU A 89 -2.14 14.74 -44.24
C LEU A 89 -1.74 14.75 -42.75
N SER A 90 -2.52 15.42 -41.91
CA SER A 90 -2.26 15.48 -40.46
C SER A 90 -2.37 14.11 -39.78
N LEU A 91 -3.41 13.33 -40.11
CA LEU A 91 -3.56 11.98 -39.56
C LEU A 91 -2.48 11.01 -40.07
N GLN A 92 -2.14 11.05 -41.36
CA GLN A 92 -1.05 10.25 -41.91
C GLN A 92 0.30 10.59 -41.29
N HIS A 93 0.54 11.88 -41.00
CA HIS A 93 1.76 12.30 -40.31
C HIS A 93 1.89 11.64 -38.93
N ILE A 94 0.79 11.55 -38.16
CA ILE A 94 0.79 10.92 -36.83
C ILE A 94 1.04 9.42 -36.92
N GLN A 95 0.44 8.73 -37.90
CA GLN A 95 0.67 7.30 -38.10
C GLN A 95 2.16 7.02 -38.38
N LEU A 96 2.76 7.77 -39.30
CA LEU A 96 4.16 7.64 -39.66
C LEU A 96 5.09 8.05 -38.50
N SER A 97 4.77 9.11 -37.76
CA SER A 97 5.56 9.53 -36.60
C SER A 97 5.51 8.48 -35.50
N THR A 98 4.34 7.90 -35.23
CA THR A 98 4.17 6.85 -34.21
C THR A 98 5.04 5.63 -34.55
N GLY A 99 5.02 5.16 -35.80
CA GLY A 99 5.87 4.06 -36.25
C GLY A 99 7.36 4.38 -36.11
N SER A 100 7.78 5.60 -36.48
CA SER A 100 9.18 6.03 -36.33
C SER A 100 9.62 6.14 -34.87
N ILE A 101 8.78 6.70 -34.00
CA ILE A 101 9.02 6.83 -32.56
C ILE A 101 9.19 5.44 -31.92
N TYR A 102 8.35 4.47 -32.29
CA TYR A 102 8.48 3.08 -31.85
C TYR A 102 9.83 2.48 -32.24
N LEU A 103 10.20 2.55 -33.53
CA LEU A 103 11.46 1.97 -34.02
C LEU A 103 12.68 2.56 -33.31
N ASN A 104 12.73 3.89 -33.17
CA ASN A 104 13.83 4.60 -32.51
C ASN A 104 13.92 4.23 -31.02
N THR A 105 12.78 4.17 -30.33
CA THR A 105 12.71 3.82 -28.91
C THR A 105 13.18 2.38 -28.67
N MET A 106 12.71 1.45 -29.49
CA MET A 106 13.08 0.03 -29.36
C MET A 106 14.55 -0.22 -29.69
N GLN A 107 15.09 0.46 -30.70
CA GLN A 107 16.51 0.38 -31.01
C GLN A 107 17.36 0.87 -29.83
N ALA A 108 17.03 2.03 -29.27
CA ALA A 108 17.74 2.57 -28.10
C ALA A 108 17.63 1.66 -26.87
N TYR A 109 16.46 1.04 -26.65
CA TYR A 109 16.24 0.08 -25.56
C TYR A 109 17.10 -1.17 -25.72
N LEU A 110 17.07 -1.82 -26.90
CA LEU A 110 17.83 -3.04 -27.16
C LEU A 110 19.34 -2.78 -27.10
N ASP A 111 19.81 -1.62 -27.59
CA ASP A 111 21.21 -1.24 -27.47
C ASP A 111 21.63 -1.07 -26.00
N LYS A 112 20.81 -0.46 -25.15
CA LYS A 112 21.08 -0.34 -23.71
C LYS A 112 21.07 -1.71 -23.02
N LEU A 113 20.08 -2.54 -23.32
CA LEU A 113 19.94 -3.87 -22.74
C LEU A 113 21.18 -4.73 -23.02
N ASN A 114 21.62 -4.79 -24.28
CA ASN A 114 22.76 -5.60 -24.70
C ASN A 114 24.13 -5.02 -24.32
N ARG A 115 24.28 -3.69 -24.25
CA ARG A 115 25.59 -3.06 -24.00
C ARG A 115 25.83 -2.67 -22.55
N GLN A 116 24.78 -2.45 -21.75
CA GLN A 116 24.91 -1.90 -20.40
C GLN A 116 24.29 -2.80 -19.33
N ILE A 117 23.15 -3.45 -19.62
CA ILE A 117 22.41 -4.21 -18.59
C ILE A 117 22.89 -5.66 -18.52
N ILE A 118 22.96 -6.40 -19.63
CA ILE A 118 23.35 -7.82 -19.64
C ILE A 118 24.83 -8.07 -19.29
N PRO A 119 25.83 -7.29 -19.80
CA PRO A 119 27.24 -7.64 -19.63
C PRO A 119 27.72 -7.77 -18.17
N PRO A 120 27.29 -6.92 -17.21
CA PRO A 120 27.62 -7.11 -15.78
C PRO A 120 27.18 -8.47 -15.21
N PHE A 121 26.02 -8.99 -15.63
CA PHE A 121 25.51 -10.29 -15.18
C PHE A 121 26.32 -11.43 -15.79
N GLU A 122 26.67 -11.34 -17.07
CA GLU A 122 27.51 -12.34 -17.73
C GLU A 122 28.93 -12.39 -17.15
N ASN A 123 29.52 -11.22 -16.86
CA ASN A 123 30.81 -11.14 -16.17
C ASN A 123 30.75 -11.77 -14.78
N THR A 124 29.70 -11.48 -14.02
CA THR A 124 29.52 -12.07 -12.69
C THR A 124 29.36 -13.59 -12.79
N ARG A 125 28.53 -14.08 -13.73
CA ARG A 125 28.38 -15.52 -14.02
C ARG A 125 29.72 -16.19 -14.32
N ALA A 126 30.55 -15.58 -15.17
CA ALA A 126 31.87 -16.11 -15.52
C ALA A 126 32.81 -16.25 -14.31
N VAL A 127 32.71 -15.33 -13.34
CA VAL A 127 33.49 -15.38 -12.09
C VAL A 127 32.99 -16.48 -11.16
N PHE A 128 31.68 -16.70 -11.07
CA PHE A 128 31.12 -17.86 -10.35
C PHE A 128 31.54 -19.19 -11.01
N ASP A 129 31.55 -19.27 -12.34
CA ASP A 129 32.03 -20.47 -13.07
C ASP A 129 33.52 -20.73 -12.83
N ALA A 130 34.36 -19.68 -12.80
CA ALA A 130 35.77 -19.81 -12.45
C ALA A 130 35.97 -20.29 -11.01
N SER A 131 35.17 -19.77 -10.06
CA SER A 131 35.21 -20.18 -8.65
C SER A 131 34.77 -21.63 -8.46
N LEU A 132 33.69 -22.05 -9.15
CA LEU A 132 33.22 -23.45 -9.15
C LEU A 132 34.30 -24.40 -9.67
N LYS A 133 34.96 -24.07 -10.79
CA LYS A 133 36.08 -24.85 -11.32
C LYS A 133 37.26 -24.92 -10.35
N ALA A 134 37.57 -23.82 -9.66
CA ALA A 134 38.64 -23.77 -8.67
C ALA A 134 38.37 -24.66 -7.44
N PHE A 135 37.12 -24.79 -7.00
CA PHE A 135 36.73 -25.68 -5.92
C PHE A 135 36.62 -27.16 -6.36
N GLN A 136 36.23 -27.43 -7.60
CA GLN A 136 36.19 -28.78 -8.17
C GLN A 136 37.60 -29.38 -8.38
N ALA A 137 38.62 -28.55 -8.56
CA ALA A 137 40.00 -28.99 -8.76
C ALA A 137 40.71 -29.51 -7.49
N ILE A 138 40.09 -29.38 -6.31
CA ILE A 138 40.65 -29.84 -5.03
C ILE A 138 40.09 -31.22 -4.71
N ALA A 139 40.97 -32.19 -4.47
CA ALA A 139 40.58 -33.54 -4.08
C ALA A 139 39.97 -33.57 -2.67
N GLU A 140 38.96 -34.42 -2.47
CA GLU A 140 38.21 -34.57 -1.21
C GLU A 140 39.08 -35.12 -0.06
N GLU A 141 40.27 -35.64 -0.35
CA GLU A 141 41.23 -36.19 0.60
C GLU A 141 42.11 -35.11 1.29
N GLU A 142 41.98 -33.83 0.91
CA GLU A 142 42.81 -32.73 1.42
C GLU A 142 42.01 -31.65 2.20
N PRO A 143 41.41 -31.98 3.37
CA PRO A 143 40.47 -31.10 4.08
C PRO A 143 41.08 -29.76 4.53
N GLU A 144 42.35 -29.75 4.93
CA GLU A 144 43.05 -28.52 5.32
C GLU A 144 43.37 -27.60 4.14
N ARG A 145 43.65 -28.16 2.96
CA ARG A 145 43.86 -27.39 1.73
C ARG A 145 42.54 -26.82 1.23
N PHE A 146 41.46 -27.62 1.28
CA PHE A 146 40.12 -27.17 0.93
C PHE A 146 39.64 -26.05 1.87
N ARG A 147 39.83 -26.19 3.19
CA ARG A 147 39.52 -25.17 4.19
C ARG A 147 40.26 -23.84 3.93
N ARG A 148 41.57 -23.89 3.65
CA ARG A 148 42.37 -22.69 3.31
C ARG A 148 41.91 -22.04 2.00
N LYS A 149 41.52 -22.85 1.01
CA LYS A 149 40.97 -22.34 -0.25
C LYS A 149 39.60 -21.71 -0.04
N ILE A 150 38.70 -22.33 0.74
CA ILE A 150 37.41 -21.71 1.11
C ILE A 150 37.67 -20.34 1.73
N ILE A 151 38.53 -20.23 2.73
CA ILE A 151 38.77 -18.93 3.40
C ILE A 151 39.34 -17.87 2.44
N SER A 152 40.31 -18.24 1.60
CA SER A 152 41.00 -17.28 0.71
C SER A 152 40.17 -16.89 -0.52
N GLU A 153 39.64 -17.87 -1.24
CA GLU A 153 38.80 -17.64 -2.44
C GLU A 153 37.49 -16.94 -2.06
N ASN A 154 36.88 -17.33 -0.93
CA ASN A 154 35.63 -16.74 -0.47
C ASN A 154 35.80 -15.27 -0.08
N ARG A 155 36.84 -14.94 0.70
CA ARG A 155 37.10 -13.55 1.07
C ARG A 155 37.30 -12.68 -0.17
N GLN A 156 37.96 -13.20 -1.20
CA GLN A 156 38.12 -12.48 -2.47
C GLN A 156 36.81 -12.38 -3.26
N LEU A 157 36.03 -13.47 -3.34
CA LEU A 157 34.76 -13.52 -4.05
C LEU A 157 33.71 -12.61 -3.41
N LEU A 158 33.48 -12.71 -2.10
CA LEU A 158 32.53 -11.86 -1.37
C LEU A 158 32.93 -10.38 -1.43
N LYS A 159 34.24 -10.08 -1.34
CA LYS A 159 34.73 -8.70 -1.47
C LYS A 159 34.44 -8.15 -2.87
N LYS A 160 34.81 -8.88 -3.94
CA LYS A 160 34.52 -8.47 -5.32
C LYS A 160 33.02 -8.42 -5.60
N LEU A 161 32.23 -9.33 -5.02
CA LEU A 161 30.78 -9.34 -5.15
C LEU A 161 30.18 -8.06 -4.55
N ARG A 162 30.58 -7.69 -3.33
CA ARG A 162 30.06 -6.50 -2.64
C ARG A 162 30.58 -5.18 -3.23
N GLU A 163 31.86 -5.10 -3.58
CA GLU A 163 32.50 -3.84 -4.00
C GLU A 163 32.36 -3.60 -5.51
N ASP A 164 32.37 -4.65 -6.35
CA ASP A 164 32.41 -4.51 -7.81
C ASP A 164 31.12 -5.02 -8.48
N PHE A 165 30.75 -6.29 -8.28
CA PHE A 165 29.70 -6.94 -9.08
C PHE A 165 28.28 -6.50 -8.71
N LEU A 166 27.94 -6.43 -7.42
CA LEU A 166 26.62 -5.97 -6.98
C LEU A 166 26.36 -4.53 -7.44
N PRO A 167 27.26 -3.55 -7.21
CA PRO A 167 27.08 -2.20 -7.74
C PRO A 167 26.97 -2.19 -9.28
N ALA A 168 27.83 -2.94 -9.99
CA ALA A 168 27.80 -3.00 -11.46
C ALA A 168 26.52 -3.62 -12.03
N MET A 169 25.85 -4.53 -11.31
CA MET A 169 24.54 -5.08 -11.71
C MET A 169 23.38 -4.15 -11.35
N MET A 170 23.44 -3.47 -10.20
CA MET A 170 22.36 -2.58 -9.74
C MET A 170 22.34 -1.22 -10.44
N GLU A 171 23.51 -0.61 -10.68
CA GLU A 171 23.62 0.74 -11.23
C GLU A 171 22.93 0.91 -12.60
N PRO A 172 23.08 -0.01 -13.58
CA PRO A 172 22.39 0.09 -14.87
C PRO A 172 20.87 0.01 -14.73
N LEU A 173 20.36 -0.83 -13.81
CA LEU A 173 18.94 -1.01 -13.54
C LEU A 173 18.33 0.22 -12.86
N LEU A 174 19.05 0.86 -11.94
CA LEU A 174 18.62 2.07 -11.25
C LEU A 174 18.68 3.32 -12.14
N ARG A 175 19.69 3.42 -13.02
CA ARG A 175 19.89 4.58 -13.90
C ARG A 175 19.04 4.56 -15.16
N ASN A 176 18.61 3.38 -15.62
CA ASN A 176 17.77 3.23 -16.80
C ASN A 176 16.43 2.58 -16.43
N PRO A 177 15.59 3.25 -15.62
CA PRO A 177 14.27 2.71 -15.30
C PRO A 177 13.47 2.56 -16.59
N VAL A 178 12.80 1.43 -16.74
CA VAL A 178 11.93 1.13 -17.90
C VAL A 178 10.88 2.23 -18.06
N GLU A 179 10.46 2.84 -16.95
CA GLU A 179 9.57 4.00 -16.88
C GLU A 179 10.11 5.21 -17.65
N SER A 180 11.42 5.46 -17.67
CA SER A 180 11.98 6.61 -18.39
C SER A 180 11.86 6.49 -19.91
N ILE A 181 12.05 5.28 -20.43
CA ILE A 181 11.93 4.96 -21.86
C ILE A 181 10.47 5.12 -22.29
N ALA A 182 9.56 4.66 -21.45
CA ALA A 182 8.14 4.83 -21.66
C ALA A 182 7.66 6.27 -21.59
N GLN A 183 8.14 7.05 -20.63
CA GLN A 183 7.79 8.47 -20.54
C GLN A 183 8.27 9.22 -21.77
N LEU A 184 9.46 8.88 -22.28
CA LEU A 184 9.97 9.45 -23.53
C LEU A 184 9.07 9.06 -24.72
N PHE A 185 8.72 7.78 -24.84
CA PHE A 185 7.83 7.27 -25.89
C PHE A 185 6.44 7.93 -25.85
N LEU A 186 5.81 7.98 -24.67
CA LEU A 186 4.55 8.67 -24.43
C LEU A 186 4.64 10.14 -24.79
N HIS A 187 5.66 10.85 -24.30
CA HIS A 187 5.81 12.28 -24.52
C HIS A 187 5.98 12.62 -26.00
N GLN A 188 6.71 11.78 -26.76
CA GLN A 188 6.90 11.98 -28.19
C GLN A 188 5.59 11.79 -28.99
N ILE A 189 4.78 10.78 -28.65
CA ILE A 189 3.46 10.57 -29.28
C ILE A 189 2.49 11.68 -28.84
N GLU A 190 2.48 12.05 -27.56
CA GLU A 190 1.64 13.13 -27.04
C GLU A 190 1.93 14.46 -27.74
N THR A 191 3.20 14.76 -27.99
CA THR A 191 3.60 15.96 -28.73
C THR A 191 3.06 15.95 -30.16
N ALA A 192 3.08 14.78 -30.82
CA ALA A 192 2.50 14.61 -32.15
C ALA A 192 0.97 14.78 -32.15
N VAL A 193 0.27 14.26 -31.14
CA VAL A 193 -1.19 14.42 -30.98
C VAL A 193 -1.57 15.87 -30.66
N ARG A 194 -0.81 16.55 -29.79
CA ARG A 194 -1.06 17.96 -29.42
C ARG A 194 -0.85 18.94 -30.56
N ALA A 195 -0.06 18.56 -31.59
CA ALA A 195 0.16 19.37 -32.78
C ALA A 195 -1.04 19.41 -33.74
N LEU A 196 -2.11 18.64 -33.47
CA LEU A 196 -3.33 18.66 -34.26
C LEU A 196 -4.16 19.93 -34.06
N PRO A 197 -4.91 20.36 -35.09
CA PRO A 197 -5.88 21.44 -34.95
C PRO A 197 -7.02 21.04 -33.99
N GLU A 198 -7.53 22.01 -33.22
CA GLU A 198 -8.64 21.81 -32.28
C GLU A 198 -9.93 21.40 -33.00
N GLU A 199 -10.26 22.08 -34.09
CA GLU A 199 -11.45 21.86 -34.92
C GLU A 199 -11.05 21.80 -36.40
N GLN A 200 -11.78 21.00 -37.17
CA GLN A 200 -11.56 20.85 -38.60
C GLN A 200 -12.88 20.67 -39.36
N LEU A 201 -13.03 21.38 -40.48
CA LEU A 201 -14.20 21.27 -41.35
C LEU A 201 -14.13 19.98 -42.16
N VAL A 202 -15.19 19.17 -42.08
CA VAL A 202 -15.34 17.92 -42.83
C VAL A 202 -16.61 17.98 -43.67
N PHE A 203 -16.57 17.42 -44.88
CA PHE A 203 -17.75 17.35 -45.74
C PHE A 203 -18.80 16.36 -45.21
N LYS A 204 -19.99 16.86 -44.94
CA LYS A 204 -21.20 16.05 -44.74
C LYS A 204 -21.82 15.63 -46.05
N LYS A 205 -21.83 16.54 -47.04
CA LYS A 205 -22.32 16.27 -48.39
C LYS A 205 -21.54 17.07 -49.44
N ARG A 206 -21.05 16.37 -50.47
CA ARG A 206 -20.47 16.97 -51.68
C ARG A 206 -21.53 16.96 -52.79
N ASP A 207 -22.08 18.12 -53.12
CA ASP A 207 -23.10 18.25 -54.18
C ASP A 207 -22.63 19.24 -55.26
N LEU A 208 -22.01 18.69 -56.29
CA LEU A 208 -21.52 19.39 -57.48
C LEU A 208 -22.53 19.39 -58.63
N THR A 209 -23.71 18.79 -58.44
CA THR A 209 -24.73 18.68 -59.50
C THR A 209 -25.40 20.03 -59.79
N HIS A 210 -25.33 20.96 -58.85
CA HIS A 210 -25.82 22.33 -58.98
C HIS A 210 -24.66 23.33 -59.02
N LEU A 211 -24.80 24.38 -59.83
CA LEU A 211 -23.85 25.49 -59.92
C LEU A 211 -24.54 26.79 -59.46
N PRO A 212 -24.08 27.43 -58.36
CA PRO A 212 -22.93 27.08 -57.52
C PRO A 212 -23.17 25.82 -56.65
N PRO A 213 -22.11 25.17 -56.16
CA PRO A 213 -22.20 23.92 -55.38
C PRO A 213 -23.03 24.11 -54.10
N ARG A 214 -23.72 23.04 -53.70
CA ARG A 214 -24.49 22.98 -52.45
C ARG A 214 -23.83 22.03 -51.46
N SER A 215 -22.59 22.33 -51.11
CA SER A 215 -21.85 21.55 -50.11
C SER A 215 -22.29 21.87 -48.69
N GLU A 216 -22.41 20.83 -47.89
CA GLU A 216 -22.60 20.92 -46.44
C GLU A 216 -21.29 20.50 -45.75
N ILE A 217 -20.78 21.38 -44.91
CA ILE A 217 -19.52 21.22 -44.19
C ILE A 217 -19.80 21.40 -42.70
N GLU A 218 -19.17 20.60 -41.86
CA GLU A 218 -19.41 20.56 -40.42
C GLU A 218 -18.08 20.61 -39.66
N ASP A 219 -18.04 21.39 -38.58
CA ASP A 219 -16.87 21.46 -37.69
C ASP A 219 -16.80 20.20 -36.82
N VAL A 220 -15.66 19.51 -36.87
CA VAL A 220 -15.40 18.29 -36.10
C VAL A 220 -14.21 18.52 -35.17
N PRO A 221 -14.34 18.27 -33.85
CA PRO A 221 -13.25 18.44 -32.88
C PRO A 221 -12.31 17.23 -32.89
N ILE A 222 -11.44 17.15 -33.89
CA ILE A 222 -10.61 15.96 -34.17
C ILE A 222 -9.60 15.68 -33.05
N LYS A 223 -8.99 16.72 -32.50
CA LYS A 223 -8.08 16.57 -31.36
C LYS A 223 -8.79 15.96 -30.15
N GLU A 224 -9.98 16.44 -29.80
CA GLU A 224 -10.76 15.89 -28.68
C GLU A 224 -11.21 14.44 -28.95
N LEU A 225 -11.58 14.12 -30.20
CA LEU A 225 -11.94 12.76 -30.60
C LEU A 225 -10.77 11.78 -30.41
N LEU A 226 -9.57 12.16 -30.84
CA LEU A 226 -8.35 11.38 -30.64
C LEU A 226 -7.95 11.31 -29.17
N GLU A 227 -7.97 12.42 -28.45
CA GLU A 227 -7.63 12.45 -27.03
C GLU A 227 -8.54 11.53 -26.21
N ARG A 228 -9.86 11.58 -26.43
CA ARG A 228 -10.83 10.82 -25.62
C ARG A 228 -10.93 9.34 -25.98
N ARG A 229 -10.79 8.98 -27.26
CA ARG A 229 -11.02 7.60 -27.71
C ARG A 229 -9.75 6.78 -27.72
N THR A 230 -8.70 7.29 -28.35
CA THR A 230 -7.51 6.48 -28.69
C THR A 230 -6.35 6.76 -27.76
N TRP A 231 -6.07 8.04 -27.46
CA TRP A 231 -4.92 8.43 -26.64
C TRP A 231 -5.05 8.01 -25.18
N ILE A 232 -6.22 8.20 -24.55
CA ILE A 232 -6.44 7.79 -23.15
C ILE A 232 -6.30 6.27 -22.99
N ASP A 233 -6.88 5.49 -23.90
CA ASP A 233 -6.84 4.03 -23.83
C ASP A 233 -5.41 3.52 -24.06
N PHE A 234 -4.73 4.02 -25.11
CA PHE A 234 -3.32 3.75 -25.38
C PHE A 234 -2.43 4.07 -24.16
N ARG A 235 -2.58 5.28 -23.59
CA ARG A 235 -1.83 5.71 -22.41
C ARG A 235 -2.08 4.80 -21.22
N THR A 236 -3.33 4.45 -20.95
CA THR A 236 -3.71 3.61 -19.80
C THR A 236 -3.15 2.20 -19.93
N LYS A 237 -3.28 1.59 -21.12
CA LYS A 237 -2.74 0.25 -21.42
C LYS A 237 -1.21 0.25 -21.27
N LEU A 238 -0.54 1.26 -21.79
CA LEU A 238 0.91 1.40 -21.70
C LEU A 238 1.38 1.60 -20.25
N GLU A 239 0.80 2.55 -19.50
CA GLU A 239 1.12 2.78 -18.09
C GLU A 239 0.90 1.52 -17.24
N ALA A 240 -0.18 0.77 -17.50
CA ALA A 240 -0.47 -0.48 -16.80
C ALA A 240 0.58 -1.57 -17.08
N TYR A 241 0.99 -1.74 -18.33
CA TYR A 241 2.04 -2.70 -18.71
C TYR A 241 3.37 -2.35 -18.07
N LEU A 242 3.75 -1.07 -18.11
CA LEU A 242 5.02 -0.60 -17.55
C LEU A 242 5.08 -0.71 -16.03
N SER A 243 3.97 -0.45 -15.34
CA SER A 243 3.90 -0.68 -13.89
C SER A 243 4.15 -2.14 -13.53
N GLN A 244 3.72 -3.10 -14.36
CA GLN A 244 4.02 -4.52 -14.15
C GLN A 244 5.50 -4.81 -14.38
N THR A 245 6.11 -4.23 -15.41
CA THR A 245 7.53 -4.39 -15.71
C THR A 245 8.43 -3.75 -14.64
N GLY A 246 8.08 -2.57 -14.13
CA GLY A 246 8.78 -1.92 -13.01
C GLY A 246 8.85 -2.81 -11.77
N LYS A 247 7.74 -3.46 -11.41
CA LYS A 247 7.69 -4.44 -10.30
C LYS A 247 8.60 -5.64 -10.52
N LYS A 248 8.76 -6.11 -11.77
CA LYS A 248 9.71 -7.19 -12.09
C LYS A 248 11.16 -6.72 -11.85
N VAL A 249 11.50 -5.50 -12.26
CA VAL A 249 12.83 -4.91 -12.02
C VAL A 249 13.11 -4.73 -10.53
N GLU A 250 12.13 -4.28 -9.74
CA GLU A 250 12.25 -4.18 -8.28
C GLU A 250 12.53 -5.55 -7.63
N ARG A 251 11.83 -6.61 -8.07
CA ARG A 251 12.09 -7.99 -7.62
C ARG A 251 13.51 -8.42 -7.96
N ILE A 252 13.99 -8.15 -9.17
CA ILE A 252 15.36 -8.46 -9.59
C ILE A 252 16.38 -7.71 -8.73
N LEU A 253 16.17 -6.41 -8.45
CA LEU A 253 17.04 -5.62 -7.57
C LEU A 253 17.09 -6.20 -6.15
N GLN A 254 15.95 -6.63 -5.61
CA GLN A 254 15.91 -7.30 -4.32
C GLN A 254 16.68 -8.63 -4.35
N ASP A 255 16.44 -9.47 -5.36
CA ASP A 255 17.14 -10.75 -5.50
C ASP A 255 18.66 -10.57 -5.66
N ILE A 256 19.10 -9.54 -6.39
CA ILE A 256 20.53 -9.19 -6.51
C ILE A 256 21.11 -8.86 -5.12
N SER A 257 20.40 -8.08 -4.31
CA SER A 257 20.85 -7.70 -2.96
C SER A 257 20.95 -8.87 -1.98
N GLU A 258 20.33 -10.02 -2.30
CA GLU A 258 20.37 -11.24 -1.49
C GLU A 258 21.46 -12.22 -1.96
N LEU A 259 22.11 -11.98 -3.11
CA LEU A 259 23.11 -12.90 -3.67
C LEU A 259 24.33 -13.08 -2.75
N ASP A 260 24.78 -12.03 -2.07
CA ASP A 260 25.93 -12.14 -1.16
C ASP A 260 25.59 -12.94 0.10
N GLN A 261 24.38 -12.81 0.63
CA GLN A 261 23.88 -13.58 1.76
C GLN A 261 23.81 -15.08 1.44
N ILE A 262 23.36 -15.43 0.23
CA ILE A 262 23.32 -16.82 -0.25
C ILE A 262 24.74 -17.41 -0.29
N VAL A 263 25.71 -16.64 -0.80
CA VAL A 263 27.11 -17.08 -0.89
C VAL A 263 27.72 -17.18 0.51
N GLU A 264 27.52 -16.19 1.38
CA GLU A 264 28.05 -16.15 2.74
C GLU A 264 27.52 -17.31 3.61
N PHE A 265 26.20 -17.53 3.65
CA PHE A 265 25.58 -18.57 4.47
C PHE A 265 26.05 -19.99 4.08
N ASN A 266 26.09 -20.30 2.77
CA ASN A 266 26.53 -21.62 2.32
C ASN A 266 28.01 -21.87 2.66
N LEU A 267 28.82 -20.82 2.68
CA LEU A 267 30.24 -20.93 2.96
C LEU A 267 30.53 -21.04 4.47
N GLU A 268 29.74 -20.37 5.31
CA GLU A 268 29.77 -20.61 6.76
C GLU A 268 29.32 -22.03 7.11
N ALA A 269 28.28 -22.54 6.45
CA ALA A 269 27.82 -23.92 6.62
C ALA A 269 28.92 -24.93 6.24
N ALA A 270 29.61 -24.72 5.13
CA ALA A 270 30.74 -25.56 4.72
C ALA A 270 31.96 -25.46 5.65
N LEU A 271 32.24 -24.29 6.22
CA LEU A 271 33.32 -24.13 7.20
C LEU A 271 32.98 -24.79 8.54
N ASN A 272 31.71 -24.82 8.92
CA ASN A 272 31.27 -25.45 10.16
C ASN A 272 31.28 -26.98 10.06
N SER A 273 30.93 -27.56 8.91
CA SER A 273 31.03 -29.03 8.70
C SER A 273 32.48 -29.54 8.79
N LEU A 274 33.46 -28.69 8.44
CA LEU A 274 34.91 -28.95 8.57
C LEU A 274 35.47 -28.73 9.99
N LYS A 275 34.67 -28.21 10.94
CA LYS A 275 35.10 -27.97 12.34
C LYS A 275 34.61 -29.05 13.32
N THR A 276 33.63 -29.85 12.94
CA THR A 276 33.03 -30.90 13.79
C THR A 276 33.97 -32.10 13.98
N ASP A 277 33.84 -32.82 15.12
CA ASP A 277 34.68 -33.99 15.50
C ASP A 277 34.68 -35.13 14.47
N LYS A 278 33.73 -35.14 13.53
CA LYS A 278 33.77 -35.93 12.30
C LYS A 278 33.90 -34.97 11.12
N VAL A 279 35.12 -34.80 10.62
CA VAL A 279 35.39 -34.02 9.41
C VAL A 279 34.68 -34.70 8.23
N ASN A 280 33.57 -34.12 7.78
CA ASN A 280 32.84 -34.60 6.61
C ASN A 280 33.20 -33.74 5.40
N THR A 281 34.33 -34.07 4.77
CA THR A 281 34.86 -33.32 3.63
C THR A 281 33.93 -33.39 2.42
N GLU A 282 33.29 -34.54 2.20
CA GLU A 282 32.30 -34.74 1.12
C GLU A 282 31.11 -33.78 1.26
N GLU A 283 30.58 -33.64 2.48
CA GLU A 283 29.50 -32.68 2.79
C GLU A 283 29.95 -31.23 2.54
N ALA A 284 31.17 -30.87 2.94
CA ALA A 284 31.70 -29.53 2.73
C ALA A 284 31.85 -29.20 1.24
N HIS A 285 32.35 -30.14 0.43
CA HIS A 285 32.43 -29.98 -1.03
C HIS A 285 31.05 -29.85 -1.66
N ARG A 286 30.06 -30.65 -1.21
CA ARG A 286 28.69 -30.58 -1.68
C ARG A 286 28.04 -29.23 -1.39
N VAL A 287 28.13 -28.75 -0.14
CA VAL A 287 27.53 -27.48 0.29
C VAL A 287 28.10 -26.27 -0.46
N VAL A 288 29.42 -26.21 -0.68
CA VAL A 288 30.05 -25.14 -1.47
C VAL A 288 29.58 -25.17 -2.93
N ARG A 289 29.57 -26.36 -3.54
CA ARG A 289 29.17 -26.55 -4.94
C ARG A 289 27.72 -26.15 -5.15
N GLU A 290 26.81 -26.68 -4.33
CA GLU A 290 25.38 -26.35 -4.40
C GLU A 290 25.13 -24.85 -4.17
N GLY A 291 25.83 -24.24 -3.20
CA GLY A 291 25.70 -22.81 -2.91
C GLY A 291 26.09 -21.92 -4.10
N LEU A 292 27.23 -22.21 -4.74
CA LEU A 292 27.72 -21.46 -5.89
C LEU A 292 26.93 -21.78 -7.18
N GLU A 293 26.48 -23.02 -7.38
CA GLU A 293 25.60 -23.39 -8.49
C GLU A 293 24.24 -22.71 -8.38
N ARG A 294 23.68 -22.58 -7.17
CA ARG A 294 22.45 -21.82 -6.92
C ARG A 294 22.63 -20.33 -7.21
N ALA A 295 23.72 -19.72 -6.74
CA ALA A 295 24.01 -18.32 -7.01
C ALA A 295 24.20 -18.06 -8.52
N ARG A 296 24.95 -18.92 -9.21
CA ARG A 296 25.12 -18.87 -10.66
C ARG A 296 23.78 -19.07 -11.40
N GLY A 297 22.96 -20.01 -10.94
CA GLY A 297 21.65 -20.31 -11.50
C GLY A 297 20.70 -19.11 -11.43
N LYS A 298 20.67 -18.40 -10.29
CA LYS A 298 19.92 -17.14 -10.16
C LYS A 298 20.39 -16.10 -11.19
N ILE A 299 21.70 -15.89 -11.33
CA ILE A 299 22.26 -14.93 -12.30
C ILE A 299 21.89 -15.31 -13.74
N SER A 300 21.96 -16.60 -14.09
CA SER A 300 21.54 -17.06 -15.42
C SER A 300 20.07 -16.82 -15.66
N GLY A 301 19.22 -17.08 -14.65
CA GLY A 301 17.79 -16.79 -14.72
C GLY A 301 17.50 -15.31 -14.98
N PHE A 302 18.29 -14.38 -14.43
CA PHE A 302 18.14 -12.96 -14.73
C PHE A 302 18.49 -12.63 -16.18
N VAL A 303 19.58 -13.18 -16.72
CA VAL A 303 19.98 -12.98 -18.13
C VAL A 303 18.88 -13.49 -19.08
N ASP A 304 18.37 -14.69 -18.80
CA ASP A 304 17.27 -15.29 -19.59
C ASP A 304 16.00 -14.44 -19.48
N SER A 305 15.67 -13.94 -18.28
CA SER A 305 14.55 -13.02 -18.06
C SER A 305 14.72 -11.74 -18.86
N PHE A 306 15.90 -11.12 -18.87
CA PHE A 306 16.13 -9.88 -19.63
C PHE A 306 15.96 -10.08 -21.15
N HIS A 307 16.39 -11.22 -21.68
CA HIS A 307 16.16 -11.54 -23.09
C HIS A 307 14.67 -11.77 -23.40
N HIS A 308 13.97 -12.52 -22.54
CA HIS A 308 12.55 -12.80 -22.70
C HIS A 308 11.70 -11.54 -22.54
N ASP A 309 11.86 -10.83 -21.42
CA ASP A 309 11.14 -9.59 -21.12
C ASP A 309 11.48 -8.50 -22.16
N GLY A 310 12.71 -8.44 -22.66
CA GLY A 310 13.07 -7.52 -23.75
C GLY A 310 12.32 -7.83 -25.06
N GLY A 311 12.10 -9.10 -25.36
CA GLY A 311 11.27 -9.54 -26.49
C GLY A 311 9.78 -9.25 -26.28
N ASP A 312 9.28 -9.45 -25.08
CA ASP A 312 7.90 -9.18 -24.70
C ASP A 312 7.58 -7.68 -24.78
N ILE A 313 8.47 -6.82 -24.27
CA ILE A 313 8.33 -5.35 -24.34
C ILE A 313 8.26 -4.89 -25.79
N ARG A 314 9.12 -5.43 -26.66
CA ARG A 314 9.10 -5.13 -28.09
C ARG A 314 7.76 -5.48 -28.72
N THR A 315 7.27 -6.68 -28.45
CA THR A 315 6.02 -7.19 -29.04
C THR A 315 4.82 -6.40 -28.52
N HIS A 316 4.74 -6.16 -27.21
CA HIS A 316 3.63 -5.43 -26.62
C HIS A 316 3.60 -3.96 -27.03
N LEU A 317 4.76 -3.28 -27.08
CA LEU A 317 4.83 -1.91 -27.57
C LEU A 317 4.49 -1.82 -29.07
N PHE A 318 4.85 -2.82 -29.86
CA PHE A 318 4.45 -2.91 -31.25
C PHE A 318 2.93 -3.04 -31.37
N ASP A 319 2.32 -3.95 -30.62
CA ASP A 319 0.87 -4.19 -30.65
C ASP A 319 0.09 -2.92 -30.24
N LEU A 320 0.54 -2.22 -29.19
CA LEU A 320 -0.07 -0.96 -28.76
C LEU A 320 0.08 0.16 -29.80
N ALA A 321 1.27 0.31 -30.38
CA ALA A 321 1.50 1.29 -31.45
C ALA A 321 0.67 0.97 -32.69
N TYR A 322 0.54 -0.31 -33.03
CA TYR A 322 -0.23 -0.79 -34.17
C TYR A 322 -1.73 -0.60 -33.96
N GLU A 323 -2.26 -0.94 -32.78
CA GLU A 323 -3.66 -0.70 -32.39
C GLU A 323 -3.97 0.80 -32.50
N PHE A 324 -3.11 1.66 -31.97
CA PHE A 324 -3.26 3.11 -32.07
C PHE A 324 -3.25 3.61 -33.53
N ILE A 325 -2.39 3.07 -34.39
CA ILE A 325 -2.34 3.40 -35.83
C ILE A 325 -3.64 2.98 -36.55
N ILE A 326 -4.18 1.80 -36.25
CA ILE A 326 -5.46 1.32 -36.80
C ILE A 326 -6.61 2.20 -36.34
N GLU A 327 -6.65 2.59 -35.08
CA GLU A 327 -7.71 3.47 -34.58
C GLU A 327 -7.66 4.87 -35.23
N ILE A 328 -6.47 5.36 -35.58
CA ILE A 328 -6.32 6.57 -36.39
C ILE A 328 -6.79 6.32 -37.84
N GLU A 329 -6.61 5.12 -38.38
CA GLU A 329 -7.06 4.77 -39.72
C GLU A 329 -8.60 4.80 -39.85
N ASP A 330 -9.32 4.36 -38.82
CA ASP A 330 -10.79 4.49 -38.70
C ASP A 330 -11.25 5.97 -38.79
N LEU A 331 -10.39 6.91 -38.36
CA LEU A 331 -10.64 8.35 -38.42
C LEU A 331 -10.30 8.96 -39.79
N LEU A 332 -9.65 8.24 -40.71
CA LEU A 332 -9.43 8.74 -42.08
C LEU A 332 -10.72 8.70 -42.91
N GLU A 333 -11.69 7.86 -42.55
CA GLU A 333 -12.97 7.78 -43.25
C GLU A 333 -13.94 8.89 -42.82
N SER A 334 -14.25 9.83 -43.72
CA SER A 334 -15.18 10.95 -43.47
C SER A 334 -16.55 10.54 -42.93
N LYS A 335 -17.06 9.36 -43.32
CA LYS A 335 -18.33 8.82 -42.84
C LYS A 335 -18.26 8.37 -41.38
N SER A 336 -17.17 7.70 -41.00
CA SER A 336 -16.89 7.26 -39.63
C SER A 336 -16.67 8.47 -38.71
N LEU A 337 -15.95 9.50 -39.18
CA LEU A 337 -15.75 10.75 -38.43
C LEU A 337 -17.06 11.46 -38.02
N LEU A 338 -18.01 11.58 -38.95
CA LEU A 338 -19.29 12.21 -38.66
C LEU A 338 -20.09 11.39 -37.64
N GLU A 339 -20.13 10.06 -37.79
CA GLU A 339 -20.76 9.17 -36.82
C GLU A 339 -20.13 9.30 -35.43
N LEU A 340 -18.80 9.39 -35.36
CA LEU A 340 -18.05 9.57 -34.13
C LEU A 340 -18.30 10.94 -33.48
N ASN A 341 -18.40 12.01 -34.28
CA ASN A 341 -18.78 13.34 -33.77
C ASN A 341 -20.19 13.30 -33.14
N PHE A 342 -21.15 12.64 -33.79
CA PHE A 342 -22.49 12.44 -33.21
C PHE A 342 -22.45 11.66 -31.89
N GLN A 343 -21.60 10.63 -31.80
CA GLN A 343 -21.42 9.88 -30.56
C GLN A 343 -20.79 10.76 -29.46
N LEU A 344 -19.77 11.55 -29.78
CA LEU A 344 -19.10 12.48 -28.85
C LEU A 344 -20.06 13.59 -28.37
N ALA A 345 -20.89 14.14 -29.25
CA ALA A 345 -21.93 15.08 -28.87
C ALA A 345 -22.94 14.44 -27.90
N ARG A 346 -23.30 13.16 -28.12
CA ARG A 346 -24.20 12.40 -27.24
C ARG A 346 -23.56 12.07 -25.89
N THR A 347 -22.26 11.74 -25.84
CA THR A 347 -21.54 11.53 -24.58
C THR A 347 -21.38 12.84 -23.81
N LYS A 348 -21.05 13.96 -24.46
CA LYS A 348 -21.06 15.30 -23.84
C LYS A 348 -22.43 15.65 -23.24
N ALA A 349 -23.51 15.39 -23.97
CA ALA A 349 -24.87 15.58 -23.46
C ALA A 349 -25.13 14.69 -22.23
N ARG A 350 -24.70 13.42 -22.26
CA ARG A 350 -24.81 12.51 -21.10
C ARG A 350 -23.93 12.94 -19.92
N GLU A 351 -22.72 13.41 -20.15
CA GLU A 351 -21.78 13.89 -19.14
C GLU A 351 -22.28 15.18 -18.49
N GLN A 352 -22.81 16.12 -19.27
CA GLN A 352 -23.51 17.29 -18.75
C GLN A 352 -24.72 16.85 -17.92
N ILE A 353 -25.54 15.92 -18.42
CA ILE A 353 -26.64 15.32 -17.65
C ILE A 353 -26.13 14.61 -16.39
N GLN A 354 -24.94 14.00 -16.41
CA GLN A 354 -24.30 13.38 -15.24
C GLN A 354 -23.74 14.39 -14.25
N HIS A 355 -23.16 15.51 -14.70
CA HIS A 355 -22.69 16.62 -13.86
C HIS A 355 -23.87 17.35 -13.22
N TYR A 356 -24.95 17.59 -13.98
CA TYR A 356 -26.22 18.07 -13.45
C TYR A 356 -26.88 17.02 -12.55
N ARG A 357 -26.79 15.72 -12.87
CA ARG A 357 -27.18 14.64 -11.94
C ARG A 357 -26.30 14.63 -10.71
N HIS A 358 -25.03 14.97 -10.75
CA HIS A 358 -24.14 14.96 -9.60
C HIS A 358 -24.40 16.19 -8.72
N GLN A 359 -24.67 17.35 -9.29
CA GLN A 359 -25.13 18.53 -8.55
C GLN A 359 -26.55 18.34 -8.01
N ALA A 360 -27.47 17.77 -8.78
CA ALA A 360 -28.80 17.39 -8.33
C ALA A 360 -28.73 16.24 -7.31
N TRP A 361 -27.81 15.29 -7.46
CA TRP A 361 -27.52 14.22 -6.50
C TRP A 361 -26.80 14.76 -5.28
N LEU A 362 -26.04 15.84 -5.33
CA LEU A 362 -25.48 16.54 -4.16
C LEU A 362 -26.57 17.32 -3.44
N TYR A 363 -27.52 17.91 -4.16
CA TYR A 363 -28.73 18.51 -3.57
C TYR A 363 -29.63 17.46 -2.92
N VAL A 364 -29.86 16.35 -3.62
CA VAL A 364 -30.59 15.18 -3.13
C VAL A 364 -29.81 14.48 -2.01
N LYS A 365 -28.48 14.40 -2.03
CA LYS A 365 -27.61 13.87 -0.95
C LYS A 365 -27.37 14.88 0.17
N ARG A 366 -27.78 16.14 0.03
CA ARG A 366 -27.90 17.11 1.14
C ARG A 366 -29.30 17.08 1.75
N ALA A 367 -30.35 16.88 0.95
CA ALA A 367 -31.72 16.74 1.41
C ALA A 367 -32.03 15.34 2.00
N ILE A 368 -31.44 14.27 1.44
CA ILE A 368 -31.54 12.89 1.93
C ILE A 368 -31.05 12.77 3.36
N PRO A 369 -29.87 13.21 3.81
CA PRO A 369 -29.48 13.08 5.22
C PRO A 369 -30.32 13.95 6.17
N ILE A 370 -31.03 14.96 5.68
CA ILE A 370 -32.01 15.71 6.49
C ILE A 370 -33.30 14.88 6.61
N VAL A 371 -33.88 14.42 5.51
CA VAL A 371 -35.13 13.64 5.49
C VAL A 371 -34.94 12.20 6.00
N TRP A 372 -33.87 11.52 5.59
CA TRP A 372 -33.35 10.27 6.14
C TRP A 372 -32.76 10.46 7.53
N GLY A 373 -32.32 11.65 7.91
CA GLY A 373 -32.02 12.00 9.30
C GLY A 373 -33.27 11.83 10.15
N TYR A 374 -34.37 12.49 9.77
CA TYR A 374 -35.66 12.35 10.45
C TYR A 374 -36.25 10.91 10.37
N ILE A 375 -36.19 10.23 9.22
CA ILE A 375 -36.74 8.88 9.03
C ILE A 375 -35.86 7.78 9.67
N LYS A 376 -34.52 7.88 9.60
CA LYS A 376 -33.58 6.96 10.26
C LYS A 376 -33.51 7.25 11.76
N GLN A 377 -33.76 8.47 12.21
CA GLN A 377 -33.93 8.75 13.64
C GLN A 377 -35.28 8.18 14.11
N ALA A 378 -36.36 8.22 13.32
CA ALA A 378 -37.61 7.53 13.67
C ALA A 378 -37.51 5.98 13.62
N VAL A 379 -36.84 5.38 12.62
CA VAL A 379 -36.79 3.90 12.43
C VAL A 379 -35.60 3.25 13.14
N SER A 380 -34.45 3.91 13.24
CA SER A 380 -33.28 3.41 13.97
C SER A 380 -33.40 3.63 15.48
N ASN A 381 -34.10 4.69 15.94
CA ASN A 381 -34.44 4.78 17.37
C ASN A 381 -35.41 3.69 17.80
N VAL A 382 -36.17 3.07 16.87
CA VAL A 382 -37.05 1.93 17.17
C VAL A 382 -36.34 0.59 16.98
N THR A 383 -35.58 0.38 15.90
CA THR A 383 -34.94 -0.93 15.61
C THR A 383 -33.55 -1.12 16.22
N HIS A 384 -32.78 -0.04 16.38
CA HIS A 384 -31.47 -0.07 17.04
C HIS A 384 -31.62 -0.10 18.56
N TYR A 385 -32.63 0.60 19.13
CA TYR A 385 -33.05 0.29 20.50
C TYR A 385 -33.58 -1.12 20.58
N TYR A 386 -34.53 -1.59 19.75
CA TYR A 386 -35.09 -2.95 19.90
C TYR A 386 -34.04 -4.09 19.80
N ARG A 387 -33.04 -4.01 18.91
CA ARG A 387 -31.96 -5.03 18.82
C ARG A 387 -30.88 -4.88 19.89
N ARG A 388 -30.62 -3.66 20.38
CA ARG A 388 -29.68 -3.39 21.48
C ARG A 388 -30.33 -3.72 22.83
N PHE A 389 -31.61 -3.39 23.03
CA PHE A 389 -32.44 -3.81 24.16
C PHE A 389 -32.59 -5.33 24.21
N ARG A 390 -32.91 -6.04 23.11
CA ARG A 390 -32.99 -7.53 23.12
C ARG A 390 -31.70 -8.24 23.51
N LYS A 391 -30.52 -7.65 23.21
CA LYS A 391 -29.22 -8.21 23.61
C LYS A 391 -28.77 -7.75 25.01
N ILE A 392 -29.37 -6.69 25.56
CA ILE A 392 -28.96 -6.08 26.83
C ILE A 392 -29.94 -6.41 27.98
N THR A 393 -31.22 -6.71 27.71
CA THR A 393 -32.23 -7.03 28.74
C THR A 393 -32.41 -8.52 29.02
N GLY A 394 -31.55 -9.40 28.49
CA GLY A 394 -31.64 -10.85 28.75
C GLY A 394 -32.87 -11.54 28.14
N LEU A 395 -33.63 -10.89 27.27
CA LEU A 395 -34.84 -11.43 26.62
C LEU A 395 -34.55 -12.27 25.37
N ALA A 396 -33.29 -12.55 25.07
CA ALA A 396 -32.92 -13.59 24.11
C ALA A 396 -32.84 -14.93 24.84
N ALA A 397 -33.65 -15.90 24.41
CA ALA A 397 -33.57 -17.27 24.91
C ALA A 397 -32.10 -17.74 24.88
N PRO A 398 -31.61 -18.40 25.94
CA PRO A 398 -30.23 -18.84 26.00
C PRO A 398 -29.98 -19.71 24.77
N ALA A 399 -29.01 -19.32 23.95
CA ALA A 399 -28.38 -20.27 23.05
C ALA A 399 -27.56 -21.20 23.97
N GLY A 400 -28.25 -22.19 24.54
CA GLY A 400 -27.61 -23.33 25.17
C GLY A 400 -26.56 -23.83 24.19
N ASP A 401 -25.34 -24.03 24.68
CA ASP A 401 -24.16 -24.48 23.94
C ASP A 401 -23.20 -23.40 23.36
N THR A 402 -23.14 -22.20 23.96
CA THR A 402 -22.04 -21.23 23.66
C THR A 402 -20.83 -21.39 24.58
N GLN A 403 -20.99 -22.00 25.76
CA GLN A 403 -19.92 -22.20 26.74
C GLN A 403 -18.97 -23.34 26.34
N GLU A 404 -19.50 -24.44 25.81
CA GLU A 404 -18.72 -25.59 25.31
C GLU A 404 -17.84 -25.18 24.13
N LYS A 405 -18.35 -24.31 23.24
CA LYS A 405 -17.64 -23.83 22.04
C LYS A 405 -16.41 -22.96 22.31
N VAL A 406 -16.40 -22.16 23.38
CA VAL A 406 -15.25 -21.29 23.71
C VAL A 406 -14.13 -22.09 24.36
N TYR A 407 -14.48 -22.97 25.29
CA TYR A 407 -13.51 -23.89 25.87
C TYR A 407 -12.91 -24.79 24.80
N ASP A 408 -13.74 -25.35 23.90
CA ASP A 408 -13.28 -26.11 22.74
C ASP A 408 -12.40 -25.29 21.81
N LEU A 409 -12.75 -24.03 21.52
CA LEU A 409 -11.95 -23.16 20.66
C LEU A 409 -10.57 -22.87 21.27
N LEU A 410 -10.52 -22.53 22.56
CA LEU A 410 -9.28 -22.22 23.28
C LEU A 410 -8.42 -23.48 23.48
N HIS A 411 -9.03 -24.61 23.81
CA HIS A 411 -8.36 -25.91 23.95
C HIS A 411 -7.83 -26.41 22.60
N ARG A 412 -8.61 -26.30 21.51
CA ARG A 412 -8.15 -26.61 20.14
C ARG A 412 -7.02 -25.68 19.70
N ALA A 413 -7.07 -24.39 20.04
CA ALA A 413 -5.99 -23.46 19.73
C ALA A 413 -4.68 -23.86 20.44
N GLN A 414 -4.74 -24.28 21.71
CA GLN A 414 -3.58 -24.79 22.45
C GLN A 414 -3.04 -26.11 21.87
N LEU A 415 -3.90 -27.07 21.55
CA LEU A 415 -3.50 -28.33 20.91
C LEU A 415 -2.87 -28.11 19.53
N LYS A 416 -3.44 -27.19 18.73
CA LYS A 416 -2.88 -26.80 17.43
C LYS A 416 -1.48 -26.19 17.58
N LEU A 417 -1.29 -25.30 18.54
CA LEU A 417 0.01 -24.67 18.84
C LEU A 417 1.11 -25.70 19.13
N ALA A 418 0.80 -26.75 19.90
CA ALA A 418 1.74 -27.83 20.19
C ALA A 418 2.10 -28.69 18.97
N GLY A 419 1.20 -28.78 17.98
CA GLY A 419 1.39 -29.51 16.73
C GLY A 419 2.09 -28.72 15.62
N LEU A 420 2.37 -27.43 15.81
CA LEU A 420 3.09 -26.62 14.81
C LEU A 420 4.58 -27.01 14.73
N PRO A 421 5.26 -26.83 13.59
CA PRO A 421 6.71 -27.00 13.49
C PRO A 421 7.46 -26.20 14.56
N TYR A 422 8.53 -26.78 15.12
CA TYR A 422 9.30 -26.18 16.20
C TYR A 422 9.77 -24.74 15.88
N ILE A 423 10.18 -24.48 14.63
CA ILE A 423 10.62 -23.15 14.20
C ILE A 423 9.51 -22.08 14.32
N TYR A 424 8.26 -22.43 14.02
CA TYR A 424 7.11 -21.53 14.21
C TYR A 424 6.82 -21.29 15.68
N GLN A 425 6.88 -22.35 16.49
CA GLN A 425 6.69 -22.23 17.93
C GLN A 425 7.71 -21.26 18.54
N GLN A 426 8.99 -21.31 18.10
CA GLN A 426 10.03 -20.40 18.58
C GLN A 426 9.84 -18.95 18.10
N LEU A 427 9.54 -18.73 16.81
CA LEU A 427 9.45 -17.38 16.24
C LEU A 427 8.22 -16.59 16.71
N PHE A 428 7.15 -17.29 17.11
CA PHE A 428 5.90 -16.69 17.56
C PHE A 428 5.65 -16.86 19.07
N LYS A 429 6.70 -17.15 19.86
CA LYS A 429 6.61 -17.07 21.33
C LYS A 429 6.16 -15.68 21.75
N LEU A 430 5.27 -15.61 22.74
CA LEU A 430 4.80 -14.36 23.33
C LEU A 430 5.83 -13.79 24.33
N GLU A 431 7.11 -13.81 23.95
CA GLU A 431 8.23 -13.32 24.73
C GLU A 431 8.78 -12.02 24.13
N PRO A 432 9.44 -11.16 24.94
CA PRO A 432 10.08 -9.96 24.41
C PRO A 432 11.13 -10.30 23.35
N LEU A 433 11.17 -9.53 22.26
CA LEU A 433 12.16 -9.75 21.21
C LEU A 433 13.60 -9.55 21.72
N SER A 434 14.49 -10.43 21.26
CA SER A 434 15.93 -10.36 21.50
C SER A 434 16.72 -9.79 20.31
N ASP A 435 16.18 -9.93 19.09
CA ASP A 435 16.80 -9.60 17.80
C ASP A 435 16.10 -8.42 17.11
N SER A 436 16.88 -7.41 16.72
CA SER A 436 16.40 -6.16 16.10
C SER A 436 15.75 -6.37 14.74
N ARG A 437 16.07 -7.46 14.02
CA ARG A 437 15.51 -7.74 12.69
C ARG A 437 13.98 -7.92 12.71
N PHE A 438 13.43 -8.34 13.84
CA PHE A 438 11.99 -8.54 14.03
C PHE A 438 11.28 -7.34 14.66
N LEU A 439 12.01 -6.29 15.03
CA LEU A 439 11.42 -5.05 15.48
C LEU A 439 10.83 -4.30 14.27
N VAL A 440 9.58 -3.84 14.41
CA VAL A 440 8.87 -3.08 13.38
C VAL A 440 8.19 -1.91 14.07
N GLY A 441 8.44 -0.71 13.56
CA GLY A 441 8.03 0.53 14.19
C GLY A 441 8.72 0.77 15.54
N ARG A 442 8.14 1.67 16.32
CA ARG A 442 8.65 2.14 17.63
C ARG A 442 9.89 3.04 17.58
N ASP A 443 10.29 3.49 16.40
CA ASP A 443 11.44 4.38 16.21
C ASP A 443 11.23 5.72 16.92
N ALA A 444 10.02 6.29 16.83
CA ALA A 444 9.69 7.56 17.50
C ALA A 444 9.78 7.45 19.03
N GLU A 445 9.28 6.35 19.59
CA GLU A 445 9.34 6.07 21.03
C GLU A 445 10.80 5.86 21.49
N LEU A 446 11.61 5.12 20.73
CA LEU A 446 13.03 4.92 21.03
C LEU A 446 13.85 6.22 20.94
N GLU A 447 13.61 7.06 19.92
CA GLU A 447 14.25 8.37 19.82
C GLU A 447 13.84 9.31 20.96
N THR A 448 12.58 9.23 21.42
CA THR A 448 12.13 9.97 22.60
C THR A 448 12.88 9.52 23.86
N MET A 449 13.02 8.20 24.08
CA MET A 449 13.80 7.66 25.20
C MET A 449 15.26 8.10 25.17
N LYS A 450 15.86 8.16 23.97
CA LYS A 450 17.23 8.65 23.78
C LYS A 450 17.35 10.14 24.09
N ALA A 451 16.39 10.95 23.66
CA ALA A 451 16.37 12.38 23.97
C ALA A 451 16.23 12.65 25.48
N ASP A 452 15.35 11.93 26.16
CA ASP A 452 15.18 12.04 27.62
C ASP A 452 16.45 11.61 28.38
N PHE A 453 17.10 10.54 27.94
CA PHE A 453 18.37 10.09 28.53
C PHE A 453 19.48 11.12 28.38
N ASN A 454 19.62 11.72 27.19
CA ASN A 454 20.59 12.79 26.96
C ASN A 454 20.28 14.02 27.83
N ALA A 455 19.00 14.35 28.03
CA ALA A 455 18.59 15.46 28.90
C ALA A 455 18.95 15.18 30.36
N TRP A 456 18.77 13.95 30.84
CA TRP A 456 19.18 13.53 32.17
C TRP A 456 20.71 13.60 32.35
N GLN A 457 21.48 13.11 31.38
CA GLN A 457 22.95 13.22 31.39
C GLN A 457 23.44 14.67 31.42
N ALA A 458 22.68 15.59 30.82
CA ALA A 458 22.92 17.03 30.90
C ALA A 458 22.49 17.67 32.23
N GLY A 459 22.09 16.88 33.23
CA GLY A 459 21.71 17.33 34.58
C GLY A 459 20.28 17.85 34.71
N LYS A 460 19.42 17.67 33.69
CA LYS A 460 18.00 18.02 33.81
C LYS A 460 17.26 16.97 34.63
N PHE A 461 16.28 17.42 35.41
CA PHE A 461 15.34 16.51 36.07
C PHE A 461 14.52 15.77 34.99
N MET A 462 14.70 14.45 34.92
CA MET A 462 14.04 13.61 33.93
C MET A 462 13.72 12.24 34.53
N THR A 463 12.45 11.89 34.48
CA THR A 463 11.93 10.54 34.73
C THR A 463 10.96 10.21 33.60
N SER A 464 11.06 8.99 33.08
CA SER A 464 10.29 8.56 31.92
C SER A 464 9.44 7.35 32.26
N VAL A 465 8.16 7.39 31.88
CA VAL A 465 7.26 6.24 31.98
C VAL A 465 6.80 5.81 30.60
N ILE A 466 6.79 4.50 30.37
CA ILE A 466 6.28 3.86 29.17
C ILE A 466 4.94 3.21 29.49
N ILE A 467 3.90 3.66 28.81
CA ILE A 467 2.53 3.18 28.97
C ILE A 467 2.08 2.42 27.73
N GLY A 468 1.37 1.32 27.91
CA GLY A 468 0.90 0.50 26.80
C GLY A 468 0.08 -0.68 27.29
N GLU A 469 -0.76 -1.23 26.41
CA GLU A 469 -1.52 -2.44 26.73
C GLU A 469 -0.59 -3.65 26.93
N ARG A 470 -1.07 -4.67 27.63
CA ARG A 470 -0.34 -5.95 27.66
C ARG A 470 -0.22 -6.49 26.24
N GLY A 471 0.98 -6.95 25.87
CA GLY A 471 1.24 -7.42 24.50
C GLY A 471 1.47 -6.32 23.46
N SER A 472 1.61 -5.06 23.87
CA SER A 472 1.98 -3.94 22.97
C SER A 472 3.47 -3.84 22.63
N GLY A 473 4.33 -4.55 23.37
CA GLY A 473 5.79 -4.54 23.18
C GLY A 473 6.61 -3.69 24.15
N ARG A 474 6.05 -3.24 25.29
CA ARG A 474 6.76 -2.44 26.32
C ARG A 474 8.13 -2.99 26.72
N THR A 475 8.16 -4.24 27.18
CA THR A 475 9.40 -4.92 27.59
C THR A 475 10.39 -5.06 26.43
N THR A 476 9.89 -5.25 25.21
CA THR A 476 10.74 -5.26 24.01
C THR A 476 11.42 -3.92 23.77
N VAL A 477 10.67 -2.82 23.82
CA VAL A 477 11.23 -1.46 23.67
C VAL A 477 12.25 -1.16 24.77
N LEU A 478 11.97 -1.56 26.02
CA LEU A 478 12.92 -1.40 27.13
C LEU A 478 14.22 -2.20 26.94
N ASN A 479 14.12 -3.43 26.43
CA ASN A 479 15.29 -4.26 26.12
C ASN A 479 16.14 -3.65 25.00
N PHE A 480 15.52 -3.06 23.98
CA PHE A 480 16.26 -2.35 22.92
C PHE A 480 16.86 -1.03 23.42
N ALA A 481 16.17 -0.31 24.29
CA ALA A 481 16.71 0.89 24.91
C ALA A 481 17.94 0.58 25.77
N GLU A 482 17.91 -0.49 26.58
CA GLU A 482 19.09 -0.97 27.31
C GLU A 482 20.27 -1.25 26.37
N LYS A 483 20.05 -2.04 25.32
CA LYS A 483 21.11 -2.47 24.40
C LYS A 483 21.69 -1.33 23.55
N ASN A 484 20.84 -0.40 23.09
CA ASN A 484 21.22 0.56 22.04
C ASN A 484 21.40 2.00 22.59
N ILE A 485 20.71 2.35 23.68
CA ILE A 485 20.72 3.72 24.24
C ILE A 485 21.58 3.76 25.51
N TYR A 486 21.42 2.78 26.41
CA TYR A 486 22.04 2.80 27.74
C TYR A 486 23.36 2.00 27.83
N GLN A 487 23.92 1.57 26.70
CA GLN A 487 25.07 0.66 26.60
C GLN A 487 26.34 1.08 27.38
N HIS A 488 26.48 2.38 27.70
CA HIS A 488 27.66 2.92 28.40
C HIS A 488 27.42 3.22 29.90
N MET A 489 26.24 2.90 30.43
CA MET A 489 25.87 3.13 31.83
C MET A 489 25.65 1.81 32.56
N PRO A 490 25.82 1.77 33.89
CA PRO A 490 25.26 0.69 34.70
C PRO A 490 23.73 0.69 34.53
N VAL A 491 23.18 -0.39 33.99
CA VAL A 491 21.73 -0.59 33.86
C VAL A 491 21.28 -1.65 34.84
N LEU A 492 20.26 -1.33 35.62
CA LEU A 492 19.62 -2.20 36.59
C LEU A 492 18.17 -2.40 36.19
N LYS A 493 17.69 -3.65 36.24
CA LYS A 493 16.29 -3.98 35.95
C LYS A 493 15.58 -4.52 37.18
N ILE A 494 14.43 -3.94 37.50
CA ILE A 494 13.52 -4.38 38.54
C ILE A 494 12.22 -4.77 37.86
N ASN A 495 11.69 -5.94 38.17
CA ASN A 495 10.39 -6.37 37.67
C ASN A 495 9.53 -6.84 38.84
N PHE A 496 8.44 -6.13 39.09
CA PHE A 496 7.45 -6.54 40.07
C PHE A 496 6.53 -7.59 39.42
N ASN A 497 6.69 -8.86 39.78
CA ASN A 497 5.89 -9.94 39.20
C ASN A 497 4.58 -10.21 39.95
N ASN A 498 4.50 -9.82 41.22
CA ASN A 498 3.34 -9.98 42.09
C ASN A 498 3.02 -8.63 42.74
N THR A 499 1.78 -8.45 43.22
CA THR A 499 1.41 -7.21 43.91
C THR A 499 2.17 -7.08 45.24
N ILE A 500 2.82 -5.94 45.41
CA ILE A 500 3.47 -5.54 46.65
C ILE A 500 2.73 -4.29 47.11
N PHE A 501 2.19 -4.31 48.32
CA PHE A 501 1.47 -3.17 48.90
C PHE A 501 1.92 -2.87 50.34
N SER A 502 3.05 -3.45 50.77
CA SER A 502 3.64 -3.18 52.09
C SER A 502 5.12 -2.78 51.96
N PRO A 503 5.56 -1.69 52.64
CA PRO A 503 6.96 -1.27 52.67
C PRO A 503 7.92 -2.36 53.16
N VAL A 504 7.48 -3.21 54.09
CA VAL A 504 8.28 -4.32 54.63
C VAL A 504 8.65 -5.35 53.55
N ALA A 505 7.76 -5.58 52.60
CA ALA A 505 8.02 -6.47 51.46
C ALA A 505 8.77 -5.78 50.32
N PHE A 506 8.68 -4.45 50.23
CA PHE A 506 9.32 -3.65 49.18
C PHE A 506 10.83 -3.43 49.42
N ILE A 507 11.23 -3.18 50.66
CA ILE A 507 12.62 -2.88 51.01
C ILE A 507 13.60 -4.01 50.63
N PRO A 508 13.33 -5.30 50.93
CA PRO A 508 14.20 -6.40 50.48
C PRO A 508 14.35 -6.45 48.95
N TYR A 509 13.26 -6.20 48.22
CA TYR A 509 13.26 -6.18 46.75
C TYR A 509 14.23 -5.14 46.19
N MET A 510 14.21 -3.93 46.74
CA MET A 510 15.10 -2.84 46.32
C MET A 510 16.54 -3.07 46.77
N ARG A 511 16.74 -3.58 47.98
CA ARG A 511 18.05 -3.93 48.53
C ARG A 511 18.77 -4.94 47.66
N ASP A 512 18.10 -6.03 47.31
CA ASP A 512 18.68 -7.11 46.50
C ASP A 512 18.98 -6.62 45.08
N ALA A 513 18.09 -5.82 44.51
CA ALA A 513 18.26 -5.24 43.18
C ALA A 513 19.51 -4.34 43.11
N PHE A 514 19.65 -3.39 44.05
CA PHE A 514 20.77 -2.43 44.09
C PHE A 514 22.01 -2.94 44.83
N LYS A 515 21.96 -4.14 45.44
CA LYS A 515 23.02 -4.74 46.26
C LYS A 515 23.49 -3.82 47.41
N LEU A 516 22.53 -3.24 48.13
CA LEU A 516 22.77 -2.26 49.18
C LEU A 516 23.03 -2.90 50.55
N SER A 517 23.75 -2.19 51.41
CA SER A 517 24.00 -2.56 52.81
C SER A 517 22.75 -2.32 53.67
N ASP A 518 21.88 -3.33 53.74
CA ASP A 518 20.77 -3.50 54.71
C ASP A 518 19.95 -2.23 55.11
N PRO A 519 19.25 -1.54 54.16
CA PRO A 519 18.35 -0.45 54.51
C PRO A 519 17.17 -0.97 55.34
N SER A 520 16.85 -0.29 56.44
CA SER A 520 15.79 -0.69 57.40
C SER A 520 14.43 -0.07 57.08
N ASN A 521 14.40 1.05 56.36
CA ASN A 521 13.21 1.78 55.95
C ASN A 521 13.43 2.50 54.60
N VAL A 522 12.39 3.12 54.04
CA VAL A 522 12.45 3.83 52.74
C VAL A 522 13.39 5.04 52.78
N SER A 523 13.53 5.74 53.91
CA SER A 523 14.47 6.87 54.04
C SER A 523 15.92 6.41 54.00
N ASP A 524 16.25 5.26 54.59
CA ASP A 524 17.59 4.68 54.50
C ASP A 524 17.89 4.20 53.07
N LEU A 525 16.88 3.67 52.38
CA LEU A 525 16.98 3.32 50.95
C LEU A 525 17.27 4.57 50.10
N GLU A 526 16.57 5.67 50.34
CA GLU A 526 16.78 6.95 49.66
C GLU A 526 18.22 7.45 49.82
N LYS A 527 18.75 7.46 51.06
CA LYS A 527 20.14 7.86 51.33
C LYS A 527 21.14 6.97 50.59
N ALA A 528 20.96 5.66 50.66
CA ALA A 528 21.83 4.71 49.98
C ALA A 528 21.83 4.89 48.45
N LEU A 529 20.68 5.23 47.85
CA LEU A 529 20.58 5.53 46.42
C LEU A 529 21.25 6.86 46.03
N LEU A 530 21.21 7.86 46.91
CA LEU A 530 21.91 9.13 46.70
C LEU A 530 23.44 8.99 46.80
N GLU A 531 23.92 8.03 47.59
CA GLU A 531 25.35 7.75 47.83
C GLU A 531 25.97 6.78 46.82
N LEU A 532 25.22 6.27 45.82
CA LEU A 532 25.74 5.37 44.79
C LEU A 532 27.03 5.93 44.16
N GLU A 533 28.06 5.12 43.97
CA GLU A 533 29.36 5.58 43.42
C GLU A 533 29.27 6.08 41.99
N ARG A 534 28.36 5.51 41.19
CA ARG A 534 28.16 5.84 39.78
C ARG A 534 26.68 6.12 39.51
N PRO A 535 26.35 7.14 38.69
CA PRO A 535 25.00 7.31 38.21
C PRO A 535 24.53 6.05 37.47
N THR A 536 23.30 5.62 37.71
CA THR A 536 22.77 4.33 37.26
C THR A 536 21.45 4.52 36.54
N VAL A 537 21.19 3.77 35.47
CA VAL A 537 19.89 3.71 34.83
C VAL A 537 19.09 2.57 35.45
N CYS A 538 17.93 2.88 36.04
CA CYS A 538 17.05 1.86 36.63
C CYS A 538 15.79 1.73 35.79
N ILE A 539 15.63 0.57 35.16
CA ILE A 539 14.41 0.18 34.44
C ILE A 539 13.51 -0.58 35.42
N VAL A 540 12.32 -0.04 35.68
CA VAL A 540 11.36 -0.64 36.60
C VAL A 540 10.12 -1.05 35.83
N GLU A 541 9.89 -2.35 35.71
CA GLU A 541 8.74 -2.89 35.00
C GLU A 541 7.58 -3.20 35.95
N ASN A 542 6.37 -2.98 35.42
CA ASN A 542 5.10 -3.31 36.06
C ASN A 542 4.77 -2.49 37.31
N LEU A 543 4.80 -1.15 37.19
CA LEU A 543 4.40 -0.21 38.25
C LEU A 543 3.01 -0.52 38.83
N GLN A 544 2.11 -1.07 38.02
CA GLN A 544 0.75 -1.44 38.46
C GLN A 544 0.73 -2.46 39.61
N ASN A 545 1.84 -3.16 39.85
CA ASN A 545 1.96 -4.13 40.95
C ASN A 545 2.39 -3.48 42.27
N LEU A 546 2.55 -2.15 42.34
CA LEU A 546 2.83 -1.43 43.59
C LEU A 546 1.58 -0.83 44.25
N PHE A 547 0.39 -1.13 43.73
CA PHE A 547 -0.87 -0.69 44.34
C PHE A 547 -1.92 -1.79 44.34
N LEU A 548 -2.83 -1.71 45.30
CA LEU A 548 -4.05 -2.51 45.35
C LEU A 548 -5.25 -1.56 45.33
N LYS A 549 -6.33 -1.89 44.62
CA LYS A 549 -7.54 -1.05 44.56
C LYS A 549 -8.38 -1.16 45.83
N THR A 550 -7.81 -0.69 46.94
CA THR A 550 -8.42 -0.58 48.26
C THR A 550 -8.22 0.85 48.77
N VAL A 551 -8.91 1.24 49.85
CA VAL A 551 -8.84 2.62 50.39
C VAL A 551 -7.39 3.00 50.74
N ASP A 552 -6.66 2.10 51.39
CA ASP A 552 -5.27 2.33 51.84
C ASP A 552 -4.25 1.63 50.91
N GLY A 553 -4.66 1.26 49.69
CA GLY A 553 -3.85 0.43 48.80
C GLY A 553 -2.84 1.17 47.93
N PHE A 554 -2.63 2.47 48.16
CA PHE A 554 -1.77 3.34 47.34
C PHE A 554 -0.51 3.84 48.06
N GLU A 555 -0.41 3.65 49.38
CA GLU A 555 0.67 4.22 50.21
C GLU A 555 2.06 3.87 49.68
N LEU A 556 2.30 2.60 49.35
CA LEU A 556 3.58 2.16 48.81
C LEU A 556 3.91 2.79 47.44
N LEU A 557 2.91 2.94 46.57
CA LEU A 557 3.11 3.58 45.27
C LEU A 557 3.50 5.06 45.45
N GLU A 558 2.86 5.76 46.40
CA GLU A 558 3.18 7.16 46.70
C GLU A 558 4.60 7.29 47.30
N GLU A 559 4.98 6.43 48.24
CA GLU A 559 6.35 6.35 48.77
C GLU A 559 7.38 6.06 47.67
N PHE A 560 7.05 5.13 46.77
CA PHE A 560 7.92 4.84 45.63
C PHE A 560 8.07 6.06 44.72
N ILE A 561 6.99 6.76 44.38
CA ILE A 561 7.05 7.98 43.56
C ILE A 561 7.89 9.08 44.22
N ALA A 562 7.78 9.23 45.54
CA ALA A 562 8.62 10.16 46.30
C ALA A 562 10.12 9.79 46.18
N LEU A 563 10.44 8.51 46.31
CA LEU A 563 11.80 7.97 46.14
C LEU A 563 12.37 8.25 44.74
N LEU A 564 11.57 8.08 43.68
CA LEU A 564 11.99 8.39 42.30
C LEU A 564 12.40 9.86 42.17
N THR A 565 11.57 10.74 42.73
CA THR A 565 11.70 12.19 42.61
C THR A 565 12.93 12.68 43.36
N SER A 566 13.22 12.15 44.54
CA SER A 566 14.38 12.60 45.33
C SER A 566 15.70 12.02 44.83
N THR A 567 15.71 10.81 44.27
CA THR A 567 16.92 10.13 43.80
C THR A 567 17.29 10.40 42.33
N HIS A 568 16.51 11.21 41.61
CA HIS A 568 16.66 11.46 40.18
C HIS A 568 18.05 11.92 39.73
N ARG A 569 18.81 12.60 40.60
CA ARG A 569 20.16 13.08 40.25
C ARG A 569 21.15 11.94 40.09
N ARG A 570 20.92 10.83 40.79
CA ARG A 570 21.81 9.67 40.83
C ARG A 570 21.27 8.49 40.04
N VAL A 571 19.94 8.38 39.96
CA VAL A 571 19.26 7.29 39.25
C VAL A 571 18.37 7.86 38.15
N TYR A 572 18.59 7.43 36.91
CA TYR A 572 17.66 7.68 35.82
C TYR A 572 16.57 6.61 35.84
N TRP A 573 15.34 7.01 36.17
CA TRP A 573 14.22 6.09 36.30
C TRP A 573 13.44 5.97 34.99
N VAL A 574 13.36 4.74 34.47
CA VAL A 574 12.58 4.38 33.29
C VAL A 574 11.55 3.34 33.70
N ILE A 575 10.28 3.73 33.76
CA ILE A 575 9.24 2.92 34.39
C ILE A 575 8.26 2.39 33.35
N SER A 576 7.74 1.19 33.53
CA SER A 576 6.68 0.63 32.70
C SER A 576 5.38 0.48 33.48
N CYS A 577 4.27 0.91 32.88
CA CYS A 577 2.93 0.75 33.47
C CYS A 577 1.94 0.32 32.38
N THR A 578 0.94 -0.48 32.75
CA THR A 578 -0.11 -0.90 31.81
C THR A 578 -1.09 0.22 31.56
N LEU A 579 -1.59 0.33 30.33
CA LEU A 579 -2.46 1.44 29.91
C LEU A 579 -3.68 1.61 30.83
N TYR A 580 -4.36 0.51 31.18
CA TYR A 580 -5.58 0.57 31.98
C TYR A 580 -5.30 0.90 33.45
N SER A 581 -4.19 0.42 34.00
CA SER A 581 -3.70 0.77 35.33
C SER A 581 -3.30 2.25 35.38
N TRP A 582 -2.54 2.71 34.39
CA TRP A 582 -2.15 4.12 34.26
C TRP A 582 -3.37 5.04 34.19
N ASN A 583 -4.35 4.71 33.33
CA ASN A 583 -5.59 5.48 33.23
C ASN A 583 -6.40 5.50 34.54
N TYR A 584 -6.31 4.45 35.35
CA TYR A 584 -6.92 4.42 36.66
C TYR A 584 -6.17 5.32 37.66
N LEU A 585 -4.85 5.18 37.73
CA LEU A 585 -3.98 5.98 38.59
C LEU A 585 -4.01 7.47 38.22
N GLU A 586 -4.18 7.81 36.95
CA GLU A 586 -4.36 9.19 36.50
C GLU A 586 -5.66 9.80 37.05
N LYS A 587 -6.74 9.01 37.13
CA LYS A 587 -8.02 9.48 37.67
C LYS A 587 -8.01 9.64 39.19
N VAL A 588 -7.27 8.80 39.90
CA VAL A 588 -7.28 8.75 41.37
C VAL A 588 -6.17 9.62 41.97
N LEU A 589 -4.96 9.56 41.41
CA LEU A 589 -3.76 10.21 41.95
C LEU A 589 -3.21 11.32 41.04
N HIS A 590 -3.75 11.48 39.83
CA HIS A 590 -3.17 12.35 38.79
C HIS A 590 -1.67 12.09 38.60
N ILE A 591 -1.33 10.80 38.50
CA ILE A 591 0.04 10.28 38.54
C ILE A 591 0.96 10.90 37.48
N SER A 592 0.42 11.39 36.36
CA SER A 592 1.17 12.06 35.29
C SER A 592 2.04 13.23 35.80
N ARG A 593 1.61 13.92 36.86
CA ARG A 593 2.33 15.10 37.41
C ARG A 593 3.73 14.77 37.93
N TYR A 594 3.99 13.51 38.29
CA TYR A 594 5.25 13.07 38.90
C TYR A 594 6.30 12.67 37.85
N PHE A 595 5.88 12.49 36.59
CA PHE A 595 6.75 12.05 35.49
C PHE A 595 6.95 13.16 34.48
N GLN A 596 8.20 13.38 34.07
CA GLN A 596 8.52 14.45 33.09
C GLN A 596 8.22 13.99 31.66
N ARG A 597 8.36 12.69 31.39
CA ARG A 597 7.95 12.08 30.13
C ARG A 597 6.95 10.96 30.34
N ILE A 598 5.89 10.98 29.54
CA ILE A 598 5.00 9.85 29.31
C ILE A 598 5.14 9.42 27.85
N ILE A 599 5.64 8.20 27.62
CA ILE A 599 5.80 7.59 26.31
C ILE A 599 4.67 6.57 26.13
N SER A 600 3.71 6.89 25.27
CA SER A 600 2.59 6.00 25.00
C SER A 600 2.87 5.11 23.79
N LEU A 601 2.90 3.79 23.99
CA LEU A 601 2.91 2.83 22.91
C LEU A 601 1.51 2.72 22.33
N GLY A 602 1.28 3.50 21.27
CA GLY A 602 0.04 3.47 20.51
C GLY A 602 -0.24 2.10 19.88
N ALA A 603 -1.50 1.85 19.52
CA ALA A 603 -1.88 0.70 18.72
C ALA A 603 -1.15 0.73 17.37
N LEU A 604 -0.58 -0.41 16.96
CA LEU A 604 0.07 -0.51 15.65
C LEU A 604 -0.95 -0.48 14.52
N GLY A 605 -0.57 0.12 13.39
CA GLY A 605 -1.38 0.11 12.17
C GLY A 605 -1.49 -1.29 11.56
N GLN A 606 -2.41 -1.47 10.62
CA GLN A 606 -2.58 -2.75 9.91
C GLN A 606 -1.28 -3.18 9.22
N ALA A 607 -0.60 -2.26 8.54
CA ALA A 607 0.65 -2.54 7.83
C ALA A 607 1.79 -2.98 8.77
N ASP A 608 1.88 -2.40 9.97
CA ASP A 608 2.89 -2.76 10.95
C ASP A 608 2.63 -4.17 11.51
N VAL A 609 1.38 -4.48 11.86
CA VAL A 609 0.98 -5.81 12.35
C VAL A 609 1.24 -6.87 11.29
N GLU A 610 0.91 -6.57 10.03
CA GLU A 610 1.19 -7.45 8.90
C GLU A 610 2.70 -7.67 8.73
N SER A 611 3.50 -6.61 8.75
CA SER A 611 4.96 -6.68 8.65
C SER A 611 5.59 -7.50 9.79
N ILE A 612 5.12 -7.33 11.03
CA ILE A 612 5.58 -8.11 12.20
C ILE A 612 5.38 -9.61 11.97
N ILE A 613 4.21 -10.01 11.49
CA ILE A 613 3.86 -11.41 11.26
C ILE A 613 4.66 -11.96 10.07
N LEU A 614 4.67 -11.23 8.95
CA LEU A 614 5.29 -11.69 7.71
C LEU A 614 6.82 -11.75 7.79
N LYS A 615 7.48 -10.81 8.50
CA LYS A 615 8.94 -10.89 8.73
C LYS A 615 9.32 -12.19 9.46
N ARG A 616 8.56 -12.59 10.49
CA ARG A 616 8.77 -13.87 11.20
C ARG A 616 8.49 -15.06 10.30
N HIS A 617 7.38 -15.03 9.57
CA HIS A 617 7.00 -16.09 8.64
C HIS A 617 8.08 -16.31 7.56
N ARG A 618 8.62 -15.24 6.94
CA ARG A 618 9.63 -15.34 5.86
C ARG A 618 10.90 -16.07 6.29
N VAL A 619 11.33 -15.91 7.54
CA VAL A 619 12.52 -16.61 8.08
C VAL A 619 12.34 -18.14 8.09
N THR A 620 11.10 -18.62 8.05
CA THR A 620 10.81 -20.05 8.07
C THR A 620 10.96 -20.73 6.70
N GLY A 621 10.97 -19.97 5.60
CA GLY A 621 11.10 -20.50 4.23
C GLY A 621 9.86 -21.26 3.70
N TYR A 622 8.78 -21.38 4.47
CA TYR A 622 7.53 -21.95 3.98
C TYR A 622 6.81 -20.97 3.05
N GLU A 623 6.22 -21.49 1.98
CA GLU A 623 5.36 -20.70 1.10
C GLU A 623 4.00 -20.46 1.76
N LEU A 624 3.50 -19.23 1.72
CA LEU A 624 2.22 -18.86 2.31
C LEU A 624 1.07 -19.06 1.32
N VAL A 625 0.13 -19.93 1.66
CA VAL A 625 -1.07 -20.19 0.83
C VAL A 625 -2.33 -19.99 1.65
N PHE A 626 -3.26 -19.20 1.13
CA PHE A 626 -4.57 -18.99 1.73
C PHE A 626 -5.58 -19.97 1.13
N GLU A 627 -6.24 -20.74 2.00
CA GLU A 627 -7.37 -21.58 1.62
C GLU A 627 -8.54 -20.71 1.14
N VAL A 628 -9.36 -21.21 0.22
CA VAL A 628 -10.58 -20.52 -0.23
C VAL A 628 -11.79 -21.13 0.50
N PRO A 629 -12.35 -20.47 1.54
CA PRO A 629 -13.50 -20.98 2.24
C PRO A 629 -14.71 -21.07 1.31
N PRO A 630 -15.60 -22.07 1.47
CA PRO A 630 -16.82 -22.19 0.66
C PRO A 630 -17.68 -20.92 0.64
N GLN A 631 -17.74 -20.21 1.77
CA GLN A 631 -18.47 -18.96 1.93
C GLN A 631 -17.95 -17.82 1.03
N ILE A 632 -16.65 -17.84 0.69
CA ILE A 632 -15.98 -16.82 -0.13
C ILE A 632 -16.01 -17.21 -1.61
N GLN A 633 -16.08 -18.50 -1.93
CA GLN A 633 -16.18 -18.98 -3.32
C GLN A 633 -17.34 -18.32 -4.07
N ASP A 634 -18.47 -18.06 -3.39
CA ASP A 634 -19.66 -17.41 -3.97
C ASP A 634 -19.65 -15.88 -4.01
N ASN A 635 -18.60 -15.25 -3.47
CA ASN A 635 -18.51 -13.80 -3.43
C ASN A 635 -18.26 -13.22 -4.84
N ARG A 636 -19.15 -12.31 -5.27
CA ARG A 636 -19.06 -11.64 -6.59
C ARG A 636 -17.73 -10.90 -6.82
N ARG A 637 -17.08 -10.38 -5.77
CA ARG A 637 -15.77 -9.73 -5.89
C ARG A 637 -14.66 -10.75 -6.11
N PHE A 638 -14.71 -11.88 -5.42
CA PHE A 638 -13.74 -12.97 -5.57
C PHE A 638 -13.84 -13.65 -6.94
N LYS A 639 -15.06 -13.95 -7.42
CA LYS A 639 -15.31 -14.53 -8.76
C LYS A 639 -14.86 -13.65 -9.94
N LYS A 640 -14.68 -12.34 -9.73
CA LYS A 640 -14.25 -11.41 -10.78
C LYS A 640 -12.72 -11.33 -10.92
N LEU A 641 -11.96 -11.92 -10.01
CA LEU A 641 -10.50 -11.93 -10.05
C LEU A 641 -10.04 -13.02 -11.03
N ALA A 642 -9.23 -12.62 -12.01
CA ALA A 642 -8.92 -13.44 -13.18
C ALA A 642 -7.78 -14.44 -12.95
N ASN A 643 -6.88 -14.19 -12.01
CA ASN A 643 -5.71 -15.02 -11.76
C ASN A 643 -5.58 -15.46 -10.29
N SER A 644 -4.86 -16.55 -10.06
CA SER A 644 -4.66 -17.13 -8.73
C SER A 644 -3.91 -16.19 -7.78
N GLU A 645 -2.98 -15.37 -8.30
CA GLU A 645 -2.22 -14.40 -7.51
C GLU A 645 -3.12 -13.29 -6.92
N GLN A 646 -4.03 -12.72 -7.71
CA GLN A 646 -5.00 -11.72 -7.22
C GLN A 646 -5.97 -12.32 -6.20
N GLN A 647 -6.38 -13.58 -6.40
CA GLN A 647 -7.22 -14.29 -5.43
C GLN A 647 -6.49 -14.46 -4.10
N GLN A 648 -5.22 -14.90 -4.12
CA GLN A 648 -4.39 -15.01 -2.93
C GLN A 648 -4.16 -13.66 -2.24
N GLN A 649 -3.92 -12.59 -3.00
CA GLN A 649 -3.79 -11.25 -2.44
C GLN A 649 -5.08 -10.77 -1.78
N TYR A 650 -6.24 -11.01 -2.40
CA TYR A 650 -7.54 -10.66 -1.81
C TYR A 650 -7.78 -11.38 -0.47
N LEU A 651 -7.44 -12.67 -0.39
CA LEU A 651 -7.59 -13.47 0.83
C LEU A 651 -6.61 -13.04 1.93
N ARG A 652 -5.38 -12.68 1.54
CA ARG A 652 -4.39 -12.06 2.42
C ARG A 652 -4.91 -10.76 3.02
N ASP A 653 -5.38 -9.84 2.18
CA ASP A 653 -5.91 -8.55 2.61
C ASP A 653 -7.09 -8.74 3.56
N LEU A 654 -7.99 -9.69 3.26
CA LEU A 654 -9.12 -10.04 4.10
C LEU A 654 -8.67 -10.53 5.49
N LEU A 655 -7.68 -11.43 5.55
CA LEU A 655 -7.17 -11.95 6.82
C LEU A 655 -6.55 -10.81 7.66
N PHE A 656 -5.69 -9.99 7.06
CA PHE A 656 -5.01 -8.92 7.81
C PHE A 656 -5.98 -7.79 8.22
N GLU A 657 -7.04 -7.53 7.45
CA GLU A 657 -8.14 -6.65 7.88
C GLU A 657 -8.84 -7.23 9.12
N GLN A 658 -9.14 -8.54 9.13
CA GLN A 658 -9.75 -9.20 10.29
C GLN A 658 -8.81 -9.22 11.50
N LEU A 659 -7.54 -9.59 11.31
CA LEU A 659 -6.51 -9.56 12.35
C LEU A 659 -6.42 -8.17 12.98
N HIS A 660 -6.33 -7.13 12.16
CA HIS A 660 -6.27 -5.76 12.66
C HIS A 660 -7.54 -5.38 13.43
N LYS A 661 -8.73 -5.76 12.93
CA LYS A 661 -10.01 -5.52 13.62
C LYS A 661 -10.10 -6.19 14.99
N PHE A 662 -9.68 -7.45 15.11
CA PHE A 662 -9.79 -8.21 16.37
C PHE A 662 -8.66 -7.88 17.34
N ALA A 663 -7.42 -7.72 16.86
CA ALA A 663 -6.28 -7.37 17.69
C ALA A 663 -6.23 -5.87 18.05
N ALA A 664 -6.83 -5.01 17.22
CA ALA A 664 -6.80 -3.55 17.34
C ALA A 664 -5.37 -3.01 17.61
N GLY A 665 -4.40 -3.51 16.83
CA GLY A 665 -2.98 -3.14 16.93
C GLY A 665 -2.20 -3.77 18.09
N ASN A 666 -2.79 -4.71 18.84
CA ASN A 666 -2.10 -5.47 19.88
C ASN A 666 -1.30 -6.64 19.28
N ILE A 667 0.02 -6.66 19.49
CA ILE A 667 0.95 -7.57 18.82
C ILE A 667 0.72 -9.01 19.28
N SER A 668 0.67 -9.26 20.59
CA SER A 668 0.47 -10.61 21.13
C SER A 668 -0.86 -11.21 20.70
N VAL A 669 -1.93 -10.40 20.68
CA VAL A 669 -3.26 -10.86 20.24
C VAL A 669 -3.27 -11.16 18.74
N ALA A 670 -2.64 -10.32 17.92
CA ALA A 670 -2.51 -10.57 16.48
C ALA A 670 -1.73 -11.85 16.18
N MET A 671 -0.62 -12.10 16.89
CA MET A 671 0.17 -13.32 16.76
C MET A 671 -0.65 -14.56 17.15
N LEU A 672 -1.44 -14.50 18.21
CA LEU A 672 -2.30 -15.61 18.60
C LEU A 672 -3.39 -15.92 17.56
N PHE A 673 -4.04 -14.89 17.00
CA PHE A 673 -5.00 -15.10 15.92
C PHE A 673 -4.36 -15.64 14.66
N TRP A 674 -3.15 -15.17 14.32
CA TRP A 674 -2.37 -15.72 13.21
C TRP A 674 -2.09 -17.22 13.40
N LEU A 675 -1.59 -17.61 14.58
CA LEU A 675 -1.31 -19.03 14.89
C LEU A 675 -2.58 -19.89 14.84
N ASN A 676 -3.72 -19.36 15.27
CA ASN A 676 -5.00 -20.08 15.20
C ASN A 676 -5.56 -20.19 13.77
N ALA A 677 -5.21 -19.26 12.88
CA ALA A 677 -5.63 -19.28 11.48
C ALA A 677 -4.91 -20.38 10.67
N ILE A 678 -3.74 -20.84 11.14
CA ILE A 678 -2.99 -21.94 10.52
C ILE A 678 -3.83 -23.22 10.54
N GLN A 679 -4.00 -23.84 9.37
CA GLN A 679 -4.70 -25.11 9.23
C GLN A 679 -3.72 -26.28 9.21
N LYS A 680 -2.73 -26.24 8.32
CA LYS A 680 -1.79 -27.34 8.10
C LYS A 680 -0.50 -26.89 7.40
N PHE A 681 0.53 -27.72 7.52
CA PHE A 681 1.76 -27.63 6.76
C PHE A 681 1.84 -28.84 5.82
N GLU A 682 1.93 -28.62 4.51
CA GLU A 682 2.02 -29.68 3.49
C GLU A 682 2.98 -29.23 2.38
N ASN A 683 3.86 -30.10 1.89
CA ASN A 683 4.70 -29.86 0.70
C ASN A 683 5.47 -28.51 0.71
N ASN A 684 6.07 -28.13 1.84
CA ASN A 684 6.75 -26.83 2.02
C ASN A 684 5.84 -25.59 1.93
N GLN A 685 4.53 -25.78 2.00
CA GLN A 685 3.53 -24.73 2.06
C GLN A 685 2.85 -24.70 3.43
N MET A 686 2.51 -23.49 3.88
CA MET A 686 1.70 -23.24 5.06
C MET A 686 0.32 -22.77 4.63
N ILE A 687 -0.70 -23.58 4.91
CA ILE A 687 -2.08 -23.30 4.54
C ILE A 687 -2.76 -22.58 5.69
N ILE A 688 -3.27 -21.38 5.41
CA ILE A 688 -3.98 -20.52 6.36
C ILE A 688 -5.44 -20.35 5.93
N SER A 689 -6.34 -20.37 6.91
CA SER A 689 -7.72 -19.90 6.71
C SER A 689 -7.77 -18.37 6.74
N PRO A 690 -8.33 -17.71 5.71
CA PRO A 690 -8.43 -16.25 5.65
C PRO A 690 -9.57 -15.69 6.53
N THR A 691 -10.31 -16.56 7.23
CA THR A 691 -11.42 -16.19 8.10
C THR A 691 -11.08 -16.52 9.55
N ILE A 692 -11.23 -15.53 10.43
CA ILE A 692 -11.10 -15.68 11.87
C ILE A 692 -12.51 -15.73 12.47
N GLU A 693 -12.87 -16.89 13.02
CA GLU A 693 -14.12 -17.06 13.75
C GLU A 693 -13.88 -16.87 15.25
N LEU A 694 -14.45 -15.80 15.82
CA LEU A 694 -14.49 -15.58 17.26
C LEU A 694 -15.86 -15.03 17.67
N ASP A 695 -16.72 -15.88 18.23
CA ASP A 695 -17.96 -15.43 18.86
C ASP A 695 -17.71 -15.09 20.32
N TYR A 696 -17.72 -13.79 20.64
CA TYR A 696 -17.61 -13.27 22.01
C TYR A 696 -18.94 -12.73 22.55
N ALA A 697 -20.07 -13.05 21.92
CA ALA A 697 -21.39 -12.57 22.37
C ALA A 697 -21.72 -12.97 23.82
N PHE A 698 -21.18 -14.10 24.30
CA PHE A 698 -21.32 -14.57 25.67
C PHE A 698 -20.74 -13.60 26.71
N LEU A 699 -19.71 -12.81 26.37
CA LEU A 699 -19.15 -11.80 27.28
C LEU A 699 -20.18 -10.71 27.60
N GLY A 700 -21.11 -10.44 26.68
CA GLY A 700 -22.21 -9.50 26.90
C GLY A 700 -23.22 -9.97 27.95
N GLN A 701 -23.28 -11.28 28.20
CA GLN A 701 -24.21 -11.92 29.15
C GLN A 701 -23.63 -12.07 30.57
N LEU A 702 -22.35 -11.72 30.76
CA LEU A 702 -21.72 -11.72 32.08
C LEU A 702 -22.48 -10.83 33.07
N SER A 703 -22.55 -11.28 34.32
CA SER A 703 -23.13 -10.51 35.42
C SER A 703 -22.31 -9.24 35.70
N ALA A 704 -22.89 -8.30 36.45
CA ALA A 704 -22.16 -7.10 36.85
C ALA A 704 -20.91 -7.45 37.67
N ASP A 705 -21.01 -8.40 38.61
CA ASP A 705 -19.90 -8.81 39.48
C ASP A 705 -18.78 -9.49 38.68
N GLU A 706 -19.13 -10.31 37.69
CA GLU A 706 -18.15 -10.91 36.77
C GLU A 706 -17.43 -9.83 35.95
N LEU A 707 -18.15 -8.84 35.45
CA LEU A 707 -17.57 -7.74 34.68
C LEU A 707 -16.70 -6.81 35.55
N PHE A 708 -17.11 -6.54 36.79
CA PHE A 708 -16.28 -5.79 37.72
C PHE A 708 -15.01 -6.56 38.09
N THR A 709 -15.12 -7.88 38.29
CA THR A 709 -13.96 -8.77 38.50
C THR A 709 -12.99 -8.67 37.33
N LEU A 710 -13.47 -8.81 36.09
CA LEU A 710 -12.63 -8.66 34.89
C LEU A 710 -12.03 -7.25 34.78
N GLY A 711 -12.80 -6.21 35.12
CA GLY A 711 -12.31 -4.83 35.15
C GLY A 711 -11.16 -4.64 36.14
N SER A 712 -11.27 -5.21 37.36
CA SER A 712 -10.21 -5.19 38.36
C SER A 712 -8.98 -5.99 37.89
N ILE A 713 -9.16 -7.16 37.27
CA ILE A 713 -8.04 -7.93 36.69
C ILE A 713 -7.35 -7.16 35.56
N ILE A 714 -8.09 -6.45 34.69
CA ILE A 714 -7.47 -5.61 33.64
C ILE A 714 -6.70 -4.42 34.25
N GLN A 715 -7.15 -3.89 35.39
CA GLN A 715 -6.46 -2.80 36.10
C GLN A 715 -5.22 -3.27 36.87
N HIS A 716 -5.22 -4.49 37.41
CA HIS A 716 -4.07 -5.05 38.13
C HIS A 716 -3.21 -5.98 37.29
N GLU A 717 -3.63 -6.27 36.05
CA GLU A 717 -3.11 -7.31 35.15
C GLU A 717 -3.24 -8.76 35.65
N LEU A 718 -3.14 -8.96 36.96
CA LEU A 718 -3.20 -10.24 37.62
C LEU A 718 -3.74 -10.05 39.03
N LEU A 719 -4.53 -11.00 39.52
CA LEU A 719 -5.04 -11.00 40.90
C LEU A 719 -4.95 -12.40 41.53
N VAL A 720 -4.49 -12.47 42.77
CA VAL A 720 -4.71 -13.64 43.64
C VAL A 720 -6.03 -13.55 44.38
N VAL A 721 -6.45 -14.67 44.98
CA VAL A 721 -7.73 -14.78 45.69
C VAL A 721 -7.81 -13.79 46.86
N GLU A 722 -6.71 -13.60 47.58
CA GLU A 722 -6.60 -12.70 48.73
C GLU A 722 -6.70 -11.23 48.33
N GLU A 723 -6.16 -10.86 47.17
CA GLU A 723 -6.25 -9.51 46.62
C GLU A 723 -7.67 -9.22 46.14
N HIS A 724 -8.28 -10.18 45.43
CA HIS A 724 -9.67 -10.10 45.02
C HIS A 724 -10.59 -9.93 46.24
N MET A 725 -10.39 -10.75 47.28
CA MET A 725 -11.13 -10.66 48.54
C MET A 725 -11.07 -9.26 49.15
N LYS A 726 -9.89 -8.63 49.17
CA LYS A 726 -9.70 -7.27 49.68
C LYS A 726 -10.37 -6.21 48.82
N ILE A 727 -10.24 -6.30 47.49
CA ILE A 727 -10.84 -5.34 46.54
C ILE A 727 -12.38 -5.38 46.63
N PHE A 728 -12.97 -6.58 46.64
CA PHE A 728 -14.42 -6.77 46.61
C PHE A 728 -15.07 -6.87 48.00
N ARG A 729 -14.29 -6.89 49.08
CA ARG A 729 -14.74 -6.97 50.48
C ARG A 729 -15.73 -8.12 50.73
N GLN A 730 -15.40 -9.29 50.20
CA GLN A 730 -16.20 -10.50 50.31
C GLN A 730 -15.40 -11.64 50.94
N SER A 731 -16.00 -12.81 51.17
CA SER A 731 -15.29 -13.93 51.78
C SER A 731 -14.21 -14.51 50.83
N HIS A 732 -13.23 -15.20 51.41
CA HIS A 732 -12.23 -15.94 50.63
C HIS A 732 -12.90 -16.97 49.70
N GLN A 733 -13.93 -17.67 50.20
CA GLN A 733 -14.64 -18.68 49.43
C GLN A 733 -15.40 -18.07 48.25
N ASP A 734 -16.07 -16.93 48.42
CA ASP A 734 -16.79 -16.26 47.33
C ASP A 734 -15.83 -15.77 46.24
N SER A 735 -14.67 -15.23 46.64
CA SER A 735 -13.61 -14.81 45.72
C SER A 735 -13.03 -15.97 44.94
N LEU A 736 -12.75 -17.09 45.63
CA LEU A 736 -12.27 -18.30 45.00
C LEU A 736 -13.29 -18.86 44.00
N MET A 737 -14.57 -18.89 44.36
CA MET A 737 -15.65 -19.37 43.48
C MET A 737 -15.83 -18.47 42.26
N MET A 738 -15.78 -17.15 42.42
CA MET A 738 -15.86 -16.19 41.31
C MET A 738 -14.70 -16.39 40.32
N LEU A 739 -13.46 -16.42 40.81
CA LEU A 739 -12.26 -16.60 39.97
C LEU A 739 -12.24 -17.98 39.30
N ARG A 740 -12.58 -19.05 40.02
CA ARG A 740 -12.68 -20.40 39.45
C ARG A 740 -13.79 -20.53 38.43
N SER A 741 -14.93 -19.88 38.63
CA SER A 741 -16.02 -19.85 37.64
C SER A 741 -15.55 -19.24 36.31
N LEU A 742 -14.89 -18.08 36.36
CA LEU A 742 -14.36 -17.42 35.17
C LEU A 742 -13.19 -18.19 34.52
N TYR A 743 -12.36 -18.86 35.33
CA TYR A 743 -11.30 -19.76 34.85
C TYR A 743 -11.88 -21.00 34.15
N ASN A 744 -12.84 -21.70 34.76
CA ASN A 744 -13.48 -22.87 34.17
C ASN A 744 -14.22 -22.56 32.85
N ARG A 745 -14.67 -21.31 32.68
CA ARG A 745 -15.27 -20.81 31.43
C ARG A 745 -14.22 -20.42 30.37
N GLY A 746 -12.93 -20.56 30.65
CA GLY A 746 -11.82 -20.19 29.76
C GLY A 746 -11.61 -18.68 29.60
N ILE A 747 -12.27 -17.85 30.42
CA ILE A 747 -12.11 -16.39 30.35
C ILE A 747 -10.81 -15.96 31.03
N LEU A 748 -10.48 -16.62 32.13
CA LEU A 748 -9.24 -16.44 32.86
C LEU A 748 -8.29 -17.62 32.61
N GLU A 749 -7.01 -17.37 32.74
CA GLU A 749 -5.97 -18.39 32.88
C GLU A 749 -5.26 -18.23 34.22
N GLU A 750 -4.86 -19.37 34.79
CA GLU A 750 -4.09 -19.42 36.03
C GLU A 750 -2.60 -19.39 35.71
N THR A 751 -1.86 -18.56 36.44
CA THR A 751 -0.42 -18.41 36.31
C THR A 751 0.23 -18.49 37.69
N PRO A 752 1.56 -18.67 37.80
CA PRO A 752 2.22 -18.74 39.11
C PRO A 752 1.98 -17.51 40.00
N GLY A 753 1.68 -16.35 39.41
CA GLY A 753 1.37 -15.13 40.14
C GLY A 753 -0.11 -14.98 40.55
N GLY A 754 -1.04 -15.74 39.93
CA GLY A 754 -2.49 -15.63 40.14
C GLY A 754 -3.29 -15.66 38.83
N TYR A 755 -4.53 -15.17 38.85
CA TYR A 755 -5.46 -15.20 37.71
C TYR A 755 -5.31 -13.98 36.82
N ARG A 756 -5.32 -14.19 35.50
CA ARG A 756 -5.34 -13.11 34.49
C ARG A 756 -6.30 -13.42 33.35
N VAL A 757 -6.72 -12.38 32.61
CA VAL A 757 -7.56 -12.58 31.42
C VAL A 757 -6.79 -13.33 30.34
N HIS A 758 -7.40 -14.35 29.76
CA HIS A 758 -6.77 -15.13 28.69
C HIS A 758 -6.40 -14.19 27.51
N PRO A 759 -5.17 -14.25 26.97
CA PRO A 759 -4.69 -13.31 25.97
C PRO A 759 -5.59 -13.14 24.74
N MET A 760 -6.18 -14.22 24.21
CA MET A 760 -7.11 -14.15 23.07
C MET A 760 -8.41 -13.38 23.39
N LEU A 761 -8.83 -13.36 24.65
CA LEU A 761 -10.06 -12.70 25.11
C LEU A 761 -9.80 -11.28 25.66
N TYR A 762 -8.53 -10.86 25.80
CA TYR A 762 -8.16 -9.55 26.33
C TYR A 762 -8.89 -8.40 25.62
N ARG A 763 -8.84 -8.35 24.28
CA ARG A 763 -9.50 -7.30 23.49
C ARG A 763 -11.03 -7.38 23.52
N PRO A 764 -11.66 -8.56 23.31
CA PRO A 764 -13.10 -8.71 23.52
C PRO A 764 -13.59 -8.25 24.90
N VAL A 765 -12.89 -8.62 25.98
CA VAL A 765 -13.23 -8.22 27.36
C VAL A 765 -13.17 -6.70 27.51
N ILE A 766 -12.09 -6.07 27.04
CA ILE A 766 -11.95 -4.60 27.04
C ILE A 766 -13.09 -3.92 26.27
N GLN A 767 -13.48 -4.45 25.11
CA GLN A 767 -14.56 -3.88 24.31
C GLN A 767 -15.90 -3.94 25.05
N VAL A 768 -16.21 -5.06 25.73
CA VAL A 768 -17.44 -5.18 26.52
C VAL A 768 -17.41 -4.25 27.73
N LEU A 769 -16.30 -4.17 28.46
CA LEU A 769 -16.14 -3.24 29.57
C LEU A 769 -16.31 -1.78 29.12
N LYS A 770 -15.73 -1.41 27.98
CA LYS A 770 -15.87 -0.08 27.36
C LYS A 770 -17.27 0.23 26.84
N GLN A 771 -18.12 -0.77 26.62
CA GLN A 771 -19.50 -0.53 26.16
C GLN A 771 -20.49 -0.39 27.31
N LYS A 772 -20.20 -1.02 28.46
CA LYS A 772 -21.10 -1.06 29.62
C LYS A 772 -20.75 -0.05 30.71
N TYR A 773 -19.48 0.30 30.89
CA TYR A 773 -19.02 1.03 32.10
C TYR A 773 -18.00 2.16 31.84
N ILE A 774 -17.59 2.38 30.59
CA ILE A 774 -16.79 3.53 30.14
C ILE A 774 -17.61 4.22 29.06
#